data_AF-A0A1B6EWM9-F1
#
_entry.id   AF-A0A1B6EWM9-F1
#
_cell.length_a   1.000
_cell.length_b   1.000
_cell.length_c   1.000
_cell.angle_alpha   90.00
_cell.angle_beta   90.00
_cell.angle_gamma   90.00
#
_symmetry.space_group_name_H-M   'P 1'
#
loop_
_entity.id
_entity.type
_entity.pdbx_description
1 polymer ?
#
loop_
_entity_poly.entity_id
_entity_poly.type
_entity_poly.pdbx_seq_one_letter_code
_entity_poly.pdbx_strand_id
1 'polypeptide(L)'
;MQQLDMFVFCLLSLTVFHLCNCLENDCGHLHESSGAHFHQIAMDTCSSDQNINDFGSSLIKDIYSSVKKAECDLANPSDYPPHYSPQEGEEFDFIIVGSGSAGAVIANRLSEISNWKILLLEAGGDPTKSTEVPAFYGFLQKSTLDWQYQTDSEGDNCLGMVNNSCYWPRGKVLGGSSTINGNIYVRGNPRDFNQWAAEGNFGWDYESILPYFKKSEDIKAKEVLSNFNYTKYHGDNGYLSIDTWSDHGIKGIVDAFSGGMKELGYEVNNDCNGESQMGFVKMQGTIVSGKRFSTAKAFLNPVKNRTNLKVSKNSLATKLLIHRNLKAAYGVKYLDSQGNEIQVRVKKEVIVSAGAINSPQLLMLSGIGPKEHLENLGIEVIQDLPVGENLQDHLLMAGLLFSYNYTRDIKPLTDYMYEFLTTNSSRLSSIGTLGYAPFINTRDHSSTIPDIQIHQYDFDINATFVLEHLVKAFGIRDEIGKLYHEVNAKRLISFVMPTLLKPVSRGRILLKSTDPNNKPEIISGYLSSDDDMQSFLRATDFISKLAETESLKKLDTKLHEIAPPACETHPISSEEFRKCALRHLTTTCYHPTSTCKMGPTSDPSAVVNPQLQVKGMKYLRVADASVMPTIVRGNTNAATIMIGEKAADLIKADWL
;
A
#
# COMPACT_ATOMS: atom_id res chain seq x y z
N MET A 1 3.18 19.99 -3.37
CA MET A 1 1.98 19.87 -4.23
C MET A 1 2.07 20.82 -5.42
N GLN A 2 2.22 22.13 -5.21
CA GLN A 2 2.37 23.10 -6.31
C GLN A 2 3.49 22.75 -7.30
N GLN A 3 4.63 22.20 -6.89
CA GLN A 3 5.69 21.84 -7.84
C GLN A 3 5.42 20.59 -8.69
N LEU A 4 4.71 19.57 -8.18
CA LEU A 4 4.49 18.32 -8.94
C LEU A 4 3.32 18.46 -9.94
N ASP A 5 2.23 19.09 -9.50
CA ASP A 5 1.11 19.45 -10.38
C ASP A 5 1.56 20.45 -11.45
N MET A 6 2.42 21.41 -11.09
CA MET A 6 3.03 22.35 -12.05
C MET A 6 4.06 21.67 -12.97
N PHE A 7 4.71 20.58 -12.56
CA PHE A 7 5.64 19.83 -13.42
C PHE A 7 4.88 19.00 -14.47
N VAL A 8 3.78 18.35 -14.07
CA VAL A 8 2.86 17.67 -15.01
C VAL A 8 2.24 18.68 -15.97
N PHE A 9 1.90 19.88 -15.47
CA PHE A 9 1.41 20.99 -16.28
C PHE A 9 2.46 21.53 -17.27
N CYS A 10 3.72 21.70 -16.85
CA CYS A 10 4.85 22.11 -17.71
C CYS A 10 5.18 21.05 -18.78
N LEU A 11 5.11 19.76 -18.44
CA LEU A 11 5.41 18.67 -19.36
C LEU A 11 4.33 18.51 -20.43
N LEU A 12 3.04 18.64 -20.08
CA LEU A 12 1.93 18.61 -21.04
C LEU A 12 1.93 19.82 -21.98
N SER A 13 2.29 21.00 -21.47
CA SER A 13 2.42 22.22 -22.28
C SER A 13 3.65 22.17 -23.20
N LEU A 14 4.74 21.51 -22.80
CA LEU A 14 5.92 21.27 -23.65
C LEU A 14 5.61 20.37 -24.87
N THR A 15 4.72 19.39 -24.76
CA THR A 15 4.27 18.59 -25.92
C THR A 15 3.53 19.42 -26.97
N VAL A 16 2.73 20.40 -26.54
CA VAL A 16 2.09 21.38 -27.44
C VAL A 16 3.14 22.37 -27.98
N PHE A 17 4.10 22.76 -27.15
CA PHE A 17 5.20 23.65 -27.52
C PHE A 17 6.16 23.03 -28.57
N HIS A 18 6.42 21.72 -28.50
CA HIS A 18 7.24 21.01 -29.49
C HIS A 18 6.51 20.78 -30.82
N LEU A 19 5.18 20.66 -30.81
CA LEU A 19 4.37 20.67 -32.03
C LEU A 19 4.37 22.06 -32.70
N CYS A 20 4.52 23.15 -31.92
CA CYS A 20 4.66 24.51 -32.46
C CYS A 20 6.10 24.86 -32.90
N ASN A 21 7.14 24.31 -32.28
CA ASN A 21 8.55 24.68 -32.53
C ASN A 21 9.21 24.04 -33.77
N CYS A 22 8.45 23.38 -34.66
CA CYS A 22 8.96 22.93 -35.96
C CYS A 22 8.74 23.94 -37.10
N LEU A 23 8.19 25.13 -36.82
CA LEU A 23 8.04 26.19 -37.80
C LEU A 23 8.66 27.50 -37.27
N GLU A 24 9.80 27.82 -37.87
CA GLU A 24 10.46 29.13 -37.94
C GLU A 24 11.36 29.61 -36.77
N ASN A 25 12.52 30.13 -37.20
CA ASN A 25 13.60 30.71 -36.42
C ASN A 25 13.21 32.08 -35.80
N ASP A 26 14.01 32.50 -34.82
CA ASP A 26 14.10 33.83 -34.18
C ASP A 26 13.08 34.18 -33.07
N CYS A 27 13.55 34.19 -31.81
CA CYS A 27 13.82 35.43 -31.05
C CYS A 27 14.12 35.18 -29.55
N GLY A 28 15.25 35.74 -29.09
CA GLY A 28 15.32 36.70 -27.97
C GLY A 28 14.96 36.27 -26.53
N HIS A 29 15.96 36.34 -25.66
CA HIS A 29 15.88 36.35 -24.19
C HIS A 29 14.69 37.13 -23.59
N LEU A 30 13.92 36.52 -22.66
CA LEU A 30 13.20 37.22 -21.58
C LEU A 30 13.09 36.33 -20.32
N HIS A 31 13.43 36.92 -19.16
CA HIS A 31 13.37 36.37 -17.79
C HIS A 31 11.97 36.59 -17.16
N GLU A 32 11.49 35.61 -16.35
CA GLU A 32 10.43 35.59 -15.28
C GLU A 32 9.12 36.42 -15.47
N SER A 33 7.89 36.00 -15.14
CA SER A 33 7.34 35.24 -14.00
C SER A 33 5.86 34.82 -14.27
N SER A 34 5.37 33.78 -13.57
CA SER A 34 3.97 33.26 -13.55
C SER A 34 3.45 32.52 -14.81
N GLY A 35 3.33 31.20 -14.71
CA GLY A 35 2.95 30.31 -15.83
C GLY A 35 1.52 30.44 -16.36
N ALA A 36 0.62 31.11 -15.63
CA ALA A 36 -0.75 31.34 -16.10
C ALA A 36 -0.83 32.47 -17.16
N HIS A 37 0.02 33.49 -17.04
CA HIS A 37 -0.01 34.63 -17.96
C HIS A 37 0.69 34.32 -19.29
N PHE A 38 1.70 33.45 -19.26
CA PHE A 38 2.40 32.94 -20.44
C PHE A 38 1.49 32.09 -21.35
N HIS A 39 0.56 31.33 -20.75
CA HIS A 39 -0.36 30.46 -21.50
C HIS A 39 -1.37 31.26 -22.34
N GLN A 40 -1.89 32.35 -21.77
CA GLN A 40 -2.81 33.26 -22.46
C GLN A 40 -2.09 33.98 -23.61
N ILE A 41 -0.88 34.50 -23.36
CA ILE A 41 -0.11 35.26 -24.34
C ILE A 41 0.41 34.36 -25.48
N ALA A 42 0.84 33.13 -25.18
CA ALA A 42 1.31 32.17 -26.20
C ALA A 42 0.16 31.61 -27.06
N MET A 43 -1.02 31.40 -26.46
CA MET A 43 -2.23 31.09 -27.24
C MET A 43 -2.63 32.30 -28.09
N ASP A 44 -2.59 33.52 -27.55
CA ASP A 44 -2.97 34.74 -28.28
C ASP A 44 -2.00 35.07 -29.43
N THR A 45 -0.70 34.78 -29.32
CA THR A 45 0.28 34.94 -30.42
C THR A 45 0.18 33.86 -31.49
N CYS A 46 -0.30 32.65 -31.19
CA CYS A 46 -0.66 31.66 -32.21
C CYS A 46 -2.07 31.87 -32.79
N SER A 47 -2.93 32.60 -32.08
CA SER A 47 -4.33 32.85 -32.45
C SER A 47 -4.55 34.16 -33.21
N SER A 48 -3.50 34.95 -33.42
CA SER A 48 -3.59 36.22 -34.15
C SER A 48 -3.76 36.06 -35.67
N ASP A 49 -3.65 34.83 -36.20
CA ASP A 49 -4.09 34.51 -37.57
C ASP A 49 -5.57 34.14 -37.59
N GLN A 50 -6.43 35.15 -37.42
CA GLN A 50 -7.89 35.02 -37.40
C GLN A 50 -8.53 34.67 -38.77
N ASN A 51 -7.76 34.20 -39.75
CA ASN A 51 -8.26 33.97 -41.11
C ASN A 51 -7.86 32.64 -41.77
N ILE A 52 -7.54 31.59 -41.00
CA ILE A 52 -7.44 30.25 -41.57
C ILE A 52 -8.34 29.30 -40.80
N ASN A 53 -9.48 28.95 -41.42
CA ASN A 53 -10.19 27.69 -41.17
C ASN A 53 -9.28 26.54 -41.65
N ASP A 54 -8.15 26.37 -41.00
CA ASP A 54 -7.19 25.32 -41.29
C ASP A 54 -7.65 24.05 -40.57
N PHE A 55 -7.83 22.99 -41.36
CA PHE A 55 -8.09 21.66 -40.84
C PHE A 55 -7.05 21.25 -39.79
N GLY A 56 -5.79 21.66 -39.96
CA GLY A 56 -4.72 21.42 -38.98
C GLY A 56 -4.99 22.03 -37.60
N SER A 57 -5.38 23.32 -37.57
CA SER A 57 -5.71 24.03 -36.32
C SER A 57 -6.93 23.45 -35.60
N SER A 58 -7.93 22.96 -36.34
CA SER A 58 -9.07 22.24 -35.75
C SER A 58 -8.62 20.94 -35.10
N LEU A 59 -7.80 20.14 -35.81
CA LEU A 59 -7.31 18.86 -35.32
C LEU A 59 -6.47 19.03 -34.03
N ILE A 60 -5.63 20.06 -33.96
CA ILE A 60 -4.84 20.37 -32.76
C ILE A 60 -5.76 20.73 -31.57
N LYS A 61 -6.80 21.55 -31.78
CA LYS A 61 -7.79 21.89 -30.75
C LYS A 61 -8.57 20.67 -30.27
N ASP A 62 -8.90 19.75 -31.17
CA ASP A 62 -9.60 18.51 -30.84
C ASP A 62 -8.73 17.59 -29.98
N ILE A 63 -7.44 17.42 -30.33
CA ILE A 63 -6.47 16.65 -29.52
C ILE A 63 -6.32 17.27 -28.13
N TYR A 64 -6.10 18.59 -28.05
CA TYR A 64 -5.97 19.29 -26.76
C TYR A 64 -7.22 19.10 -25.88
N SER A 65 -8.41 19.25 -26.47
CA SER A 65 -9.68 19.07 -25.77
C SER A 65 -9.86 17.62 -25.29
N SER A 66 -9.46 16.64 -26.10
CA SER A 66 -9.50 15.23 -25.74
C SER A 66 -8.56 14.90 -24.57
N VAL A 67 -7.32 15.39 -24.60
CA VAL A 67 -6.35 15.19 -23.51
C VAL A 67 -6.84 15.86 -22.22
N LYS A 68 -7.34 17.10 -22.30
CA LYS A 68 -7.87 17.83 -21.15
C LYS A 68 -9.07 17.11 -20.53
N LYS A 69 -9.95 16.55 -21.35
CA LYS A 69 -11.08 15.73 -20.88
C LYS A 69 -10.58 14.47 -20.18
N ALA A 70 -9.66 13.73 -20.78
CA ALA A 70 -9.08 12.54 -20.18
C ALA A 70 -8.38 12.82 -18.83
N GLU A 71 -7.72 13.97 -18.72
CA GLU A 71 -7.10 14.43 -17.48
C GLU A 71 -8.15 14.71 -16.38
N CYS A 72 -9.27 15.35 -16.73
CA CYS A 72 -10.40 15.56 -15.81
C CYS A 72 -11.05 14.23 -15.40
N ASP A 73 -11.16 13.28 -16.31
CA ASP A 73 -11.75 11.95 -16.09
C ASP A 73 -10.81 11.02 -15.28
N LEU A 74 -9.54 11.42 -15.08
CA LEU A 74 -8.58 10.60 -14.33
C LEU A 74 -8.98 10.51 -12.85
N ALA A 75 -9.29 11.63 -12.20
CA ALA A 75 -9.86 11.66 -10.86
C ALA A 75 -10.88 12.80 -10.73
N ASN A 76 -12.15 12.45 -10.53
CA ASN A 76 -13.22 13.42 -10.34
C ASN A 76 -13.61 13.47 -8.85
N PRO A 77 -13.60 14.63 -8.17
CA PRO A 77 -14.07 14.73 -6.78
C PRO A 77 -15.50 14.21 -6.57
N SER A 78 -16.33 14.26 -7.62
CA SER A 78 -17.70 13.74 -7.62
C SER A 78 -17.78 12.20 -7.65
N ASP A 79 -16.65 11.52 -7.75
CA ASP A 79 -16.56 10.06 -7.61
C ASP A 79 -16.73 9.61 -6.17
N TYR A 80 -16.51 10.50 -5.20
CA TYR A 80 -16.53 10.15 -3.79
C TYR A 80 -17.76 10.76 -3.09
N PRO A 81 -18.22 10.16 -1.97
CA PRO A 81 -19.27 10.77 -1.14
C PRO A 81 -18.94 12.22 -0.80
N PRO A 82 -19.91 13.15 -0.81
CA PRO A 82 -19.65 14.54 -0.42
C PRO A 82 -19.21 14.62 1.05
N HIS A 83 -18.41 15.63 1.40
CA HIS A 83 -18.07 15.88 2.79
C HIS A 83 -19.33 16.21 3.60
N TYR A 84 -19.49 15.53 4.72
CA TYR A 84 -20.51 15.79 5.72
C TYR A 84 -19.86 16.36 6.97
N SER A 85 -20.45 17.42 7.54
CA SER A 85 -20.00 18.04 8.79
C SER A 85 -21.03 17.76 9.90
N PRO A 86 -20.81 16.71 10.71
CA PRO A 86 -21.67 16.41 11.84
C PRO A 86 -21.81 17.60 12.80
N GLN A 87 -22.99 17.71 13.42
CA GLN A 87 -23.21 18.68 14.50
C GLN A 87 -22.78 18.09 15.85
N GLU A 88 -22.46 18.96 16.81
CA GLU A 88 -22.13 18.55 18.18
C GLU A 88 -23.27 17.71 18.79
N GLY A 89 -22.90 16.53 19.31
CA GLY A 89 -23.81 15.56 19.90
C GLY A 89 -24.71 14.83 18.91
N GLU A 90 -24.51 14.99 17.59
CA GLU A 90 -25.31 14.29 16.59
C GLU A 90 -25.19 12.76 16.74
N GLU A 91 -26.31 12.07 16.63
CA GLU A 91 -26.38 10.62 16.85
C GLU A 91 -26.40 9.83 15.53
N PHE A 92 -25.71 8.69 15.56
CA PHE A 92 -25.63 7.69 14.50
C PHE A 92 -25.87 6.28 15.07
N ASP A 93 -26.34 5.36 14.25
CA ASP A 93 -26.40 3.96 14.65
C ASP A 93 -25.00 3.38 14.77
N PHE A 94 -24.16 3.64 13.79
CA PHE A 94 -22.77 3.19 13.77
C PHE A 94 -21.84 4.34 13.41
N ILE A 95 -20.68 4.39 14.08
CA ILE A 95 -19.58 5.29 13.74
C ILE A 95 -18.37 4.44 13.38
N ILE A 96 -17.87 4.59 12.16
CA ILE A 96 -16.68 3.91 11.66
C ILE A 96 -15.53 4.92 11.64
N VAL A 97 -14.42 4.57 12.30
CA VAL A 97 -13.25 5.44 12.42
C VAL A 97 -12.15 4.92 11.49
N GLY A 98 -11.90 5.64 10.40
CA GLY A 98 -10.94 5.30 9.35
C GLY A 98 -11.62 4.70 8.13
N SER A 99 -11.36 5.29 6.95
CA SER A 99 -11.86 4.87 5.64
C SER A 99 -10.81 4.05 4.88
N GLY A 100 -10.02 3.25 5.61
CA GLY A 100 -8.97 2.42 5.03
C GLY A 100 -9.51 1.22 4.24
N SER A 101 -8.65 0.24 4.00
CA SER A 101 -9.00 -0.97 3.25
C SER A 101 -10.20 -1.73 3.85
N ALA A 102 -10.33 -1.78 5.18
CA ALA A 102 -11.48 -2.40 5.85
C ALA A 102 -12.65 -1.42 6.04
N GLY A 103 -12.38 -0.20 6.52
CA GLY A 103 -13.42 0.75 6.92
C GLY A 103 -14.33 1.18 5.76
N ALA A 104 -13.79 1.35 4.55
CA ALA A 104 -14.59 1.63 3.36
C ALA A 104 -15.57 0.50 3.02
N VAL A 105 -15.16 -0.76 3.20
CA VAL A 105 -16.00 -1.94 2.99
C VAL A 105 -17.11 -1.99 4.03
N ILE A 106 -16.77 -1.82 5.32
CA ILE A 106 -17.73 -1.84 6.42
C ILE A 106 -18.80 -0.75 6.21
N ALA A 107 -18.39 0.46 5.84
CA ALA A 107 -19.32 1.57 5.57
C ALA A 107 -20.28 1.26 4.42
N ASN A 108 -19.79 0.66 3.33
CA ASN A 108 -20.63 0.19 2.23
C ASN A 108 -21.63 -0.86 2.72
N ARG A 109 -21.16 -1.91 3.39
CA ARG A 109 -21.99 -3.05 3.77
C ARG A 109 -23.03 -2.69 4.83
N LEU A 110 -22.69 -1.89 5.85
CA LEU A 110 -23.65 -1.48 6.87
C LEU A 110 -24.70 -0.52 6.30
N SER A 111 -24.33 0.35 5.35
CA SER A 111 -25.29 1.28 4.72
C SER A 111 -26.26 0.60 3.73
N GLU A 112 -26.09 -0.69 3.42
CA GLU A 112 -27.11 -1.48 2.71
C GLU A 112 -28.43 -1.55 3.52
N ILE A 113 -28.34 -1.43 4.84
CA ILE A 113 -29.49 -1.41 5.75
C ILE A 113 -30.02 0.02 5.88
N SER A 114 -31.08 0.33 5.14
CA SER A 114 -31.56 1.71 4.91
C SER A 114 -32.02 2.45 6.17
N ASN A 115 -32.44 1.73 7.21
CA ASN A 115 -32.85 2.29 8.50
C ASN A 115 -31.68 2.57 9.46
N TRP A 116 -30.44 2.17 9.11
CA TRP A 116 -29.26 2.50 9.91
C TRP A 116 -28.58 3.76 9.39
N LYS A 117 -28.33 4.71 10.29
CA LYS A 117 -27.58 5.93 10.02
C LYS A 117 -26.10 5.71 10.34
N ILE A 118 -25.24 5.79 9.33
CA ILE A 118 -23.82 5.47 9.42
C ILE A 118 -23.00 6.77 9.30
N LEU A 119 -22.04 6.96 10.19
CA LEU A 119 -20.98 7.96 10.04
C LEU A 119 -19.65 7.27 9.77
N LEU A 120 -18.95 7.71 8.73
CA LEU A 120 -17.56 7.33 8.43
C LEU A 120 -16.66 8.56 8.63
N LEU A 121 -15.71 8.47 9.55
CA LEU A 121 -14.71 9.50 9.80
C LEU A 121 -13.39 9.13 9.13
N GLU A 122 -12.84 10.03 8.32
CA GLU A 122 -11.52 9.85 7.66
C GLU A 122 -10.65 11.08 7.87
N ALA A 123 -9.42 10.87 8.35
CA ALA A 123 -8.46 11.94 8.62
C ALA A 123 -7.91 12.60 7.34
N GLY A 124 -7.95 11.90 6.21
CA GLY A 124 -7.59 12.41 4.90
C GLY A 124 -8.74 12.95 4.05
N GLY A 125 -8.37 13.47 2.88
CA GLY A 125 -9.29 13.96 1.86
C GLY A 125 -9.57 12.93 0.76
N ASP A 126 -9.95 13.43 -0.41
CA ASP A 126 -10.19 12.61 -1.60
C ASP A 126 -8.87 12.16 -2.27
N PRO A 127 -8.85 10.99 -2.93
CA PRO A 127 -7.76 10.59 -3.82
C PRO A 127 -7.52 11.63 -4.93
N THR A 128 -6.25 11.79 -5.34
CA THR A 128 -5.84 12.74 -6.38
C THR A 128 -5.59 12.05 -7.72
N LYS A 129 -5.44 12.82 -8.80
CA LYS A 129 -5.08 12.31 -10.13
C LYS A 129 -3.85 11.40 -10.12
N SER A 130 -2.84 11.72 -9.30
CA SER A 130 -1.62 10.88 -9.20
C SER A 130 -1.89 9.50 -8.60
N THR A 131 -2.90 9.37 -7.74
CA THR A 131 -3.26 8.08 -7.13
C THR A 131 -3.78 7.07 -8.15
N GLU A 132 -4.25 7.55 -9.29
CA GLU A 132 -4.88 6.77 -10.36
C GLU A 132 -3.88 5.95 -11.16
N VAL A 133 -2.65 6.44 -11.24
CA VAL A 133 -1.59 5.93 -12.09
C VAL A 133 -0.78 4.89 -11.32
N PRO A 134 -0.83 3.59 -11.67
CA PRO A 134 -0.14 2.54 -10.93
C PRO A 134 1.36 2.78 -10.71
N ALA A 135 2.08 3.20 -11.75
CA ALA A 135 3.53 3.45 -11.67
C ALA A 135 3.91 4.57 -10.69
N PHE A 136 2.97 5.40 -10.24
CA PHE A 136 3.23 6.50 -9.33
C PHE A 136 3.22 6.13 -7.85
N TYR A 137 2.99 4.86 -7.49
CA TYR A 137 2.90 4.44 -6.08
C TYR A 137 4.06 4.92 -5.20
N GLY A 138 5.31 4.90 -5.70
CA GLY A 138 6.48 5.40 -4.96
C GLY A 138 6.45 6.92 -4.74
N PHE A 139 5.82 7.69 -5.62
CA PHE A 139 5.68 9.16 -5.52
C PHE A 139 4.54 9.60 -4.61
N LEU A 140 3.63 8.69 -4.24
CA LEU A 140 2.57 8.97 -3.28
C LEU A 140 3.07 8.98 -1.83
N GLN A 141 4.21 8.34 -1.58
CA GLN A 141 4.90 8.36 -0.31
C GLN A 141 5.47 9.75 0.01
N LYS A 142 5.58 10.11 1.29
CA LYS A 142 6.05 11.45 1.73
C LYS A 142 5.20 12.63 1.23
N SER A 143 4.05 12.36 0.63
CA SER A 143 3.07 13.35 0.22
C SER A 143 2.08 13.68 1.35
N THR A 144 1.14 14.59 1.11
CA THR A 144 0.05 14.88 2.06
C THR A 144 -0.97 13.73 2.19
N LEU A 145 -0.95 12.78 1.25
CA LEU A 145 -1.76 11.56 1.28
C LEU A 145 -1.14 10.46 2.15
N ASP A 146 0.03 10.72 2.71
CA ASP A 146 0.78 9.82 3.55
C ASP A 146 0.81 10.38 4.99
N TRP A 147 0.64 9.50 5.98
CA TRP A 147 0.89 9.82 7.37
C TRP A 147 2.37 10.08 7.67
N GLN A 148 3.26 9.50 6.86
CA GLN A 148 4.71 9.64 6.93
C GLN A 148 5.28 9.17 8.27
N TYR A 149 4.87 8.00 8.75
CA TYR A 149 5.42 7.45 9.98
C TYR A 149 6.90 7.10 9.82
N GLN A 150 7.60 7.08 10.94
CA GLN A 150 8.99 6.65 11.06
C GLN A 150 9.08 5.75 12.28
N THR A 151 9.88 4.68 12.18
CA THR A 151 10.21 3.88 13.36
C THR A 151 11.10 4.69 14.27
N ASP A 152 11.00 4.47 15.57
CA ASP A 152 11.99 4.98 16.49
C ASP A 152 13.30 4.20 16.31
N SER A 153 14.43 4.90 16.49
CA SER A 153 15.76 4.29 16.34
C SER A 153 16.04 3.41 17.55
N GLU A 154 15.79 2.12 17.42
CA GLU A 154 16.06 1.15 18.48
C GLU A 154 16.81 -0.07 17.95
N GLY A 155 17.87 -0.46 18.66
CA GLY A 155 18.64 -1.67 18.39
C GLY A 155 19.56 -1.57 17.19
N ASP A 156 19.68 -2.69 16.46
CA ASP A 156 20.69 -2.94 15.43
C ASP A 156 20.03 -3.19 14.06
N ASN A 157 19.00 -2.38 13.72
CA ASN A 157 18.23 -2.49 12.47
C ASN A 157 18.06 -1.11 11.78
N CYS A 158 17.68 -1.11 10.50
CA CYS A 158 17.50 0.10 9.67
C CYS A 158 18.73 1.04 9.65
N LEU A 159 19.95 0.53 9.88
CA LEU A 159 21.15 1.35 10.09
C LEU A 159 21.61 2.10 8.83
N GLY A 160 21.27 1.57 7.65
CA GLY A 160 21.53 2.22 6.36
C GLY A 160 20.46 3.23 5.95
N MET A 161 19.45 3.44 6.80
CA MET A 161 18.40 4.42 6.58
C MET A 161 18.76 5.76 7.24
N VAL A 162 18.18 6.84 6.74
CA VAL A 162 18.33 8.18 7.30
C VAL A 162 17.87 8.15 8.76
N ASN A 163 18.69 8.70 9.66
CA ASN A 163 18.48 8.71 11.11
C ASN A 163 18.34 7.32 11.76
N ASN A 164 18.85 6.25 11.13
CA ASN A 164 18.70 4.86 11.62
C ASN A 164 17.24 4.48 11.86
N SER A 165 16.34 5.01 11.02
CA SER A 165 14.90 4.87 11.15
C SER A 165 14.29 4.43 9.83
N CYS A 166 13.44 3.40 9.89
CA CYS A 166 12.71 2.95 8.72
C CYS A 166 11.49 3.84 8.49
N TYR A 167 11.33 4.31 7.25
CA TYR A 167 10.18 5.09 6.83
C TYR A 167 8.96 4.19 6.58
N TRP A 168 7.83 4.49 7.24
CA TRP A 168 6.59 3.69 7.21
C TRP A 168 5.43 4.50 6.58
N PRO A 169 5.31 4.51 5.25
CA PRO A 169 4.22 5.19 4.55
C PRO A 169 2.87 4.54 4.83
N ARG A 170 1.85 5.29 5.23
CA ARG A 170 0.45 4.85 5.42
C ARG A 170 -0.51 5.87 4.82
N GLY A 171 -1.56 5.39 4.14
CA GLY A 171 -2.51 6.28 3.48
C GLY A 171 -3.33 7.11 4.48
N LYS A 172 -3.29 8.43 4.31
CA LYS A 172 -4.14 9.44 4.95
C LYS A 172 -5.03 10.08 3.88
N VAL A 173 -5.99 9.30 3.40
CA VAL A 173 -6.86 9.60 2.25
C VAL A 173 -8.02 8.60 2.26
N LEU A 174 -9.17 8.90 1.67
CA LEU A 174 -10.22 7.88 1.48
C LEU A 174 -9.64 6.64 0.77
N GLY A 175 -9.99 5.46 1.28
CA GLY A 175 -9.40 4.17 0.87
C GLY A 175 -8.12 3.81 1.63
N GLY A 176 -7.57 4.75 2.40
CA GLY A 176 -6.34 4.63 3.18
C GLY A 176 -5.18 4.09 2.34
N SER A 177 -4.47 3.10 2.86
CA SER A 177 -3.32 2.53 2.18
C SER A 177 -3.66 1.85 0.84
N SER A 178 -4.90 1.45 0.57
CA SER A 178 -5.27 0.92 -0.76
C SER A 178 -5.15 1.96 -1.89
N THR A 179 -5.23 3.25 -1.54
CA THR A 179 -5.09 4.37 -2.47
C THR A 179 -3.63 4.68 -2.80
N ILE A 180 -2.67 4.28 -1.96
CA ILE A 180 -1.24 4.59 -2.14
C ILE A 180 -0.31 3.37 -2.27
N ASN A 181 -0.81 2.14 -2.13
CA ASN A 181 0.01 0.91 -2.17
C ASN A 181 0.51 0.56 -3.60
N GLY A 182 1.21 -0.57 -3.75
CA GLY A 182 1.64 -1.09 -5.05
C GLY A 182 0.56 -1.82 -5.87
N ASN A 183 -0.73 -1.67 -5.55
CA ASN A 183 -1.88 -2.33 -6.19
C ASN A 183 -1.94 -3.87 -6.06
N ILE A 184 -0.89 -4.53 -5.57
CA ILE A 184 -0.82 -5.99 -5.47
C ILE A 184 -1.95 -6.56 -4.61
N TYR A 185 -2.63 -7.57 -5.15
CA TYR A 185 -3.73 -8.29 -4.53
C TYR A 185 -3.33 -9.76 -4.30
N VAL A 186 -2.89 -10.05 -3.08
CA VAL A 186 -2.54 -11.39 -2.62
C VAL A 186 -3.30 -11.67 -1.34
N ARG A 187 -4.04 -12.78 -1.27
CA ARG A 187 -4.87 -13.15 -0.12
C ARG A 187 -4.05 -13.63 1.08
N GLY A 188 -2.90 -14.23 0.81
CA GLY A 188 -2.10 -14.97 1.79
C GLY A 188 -2.26 -16.47 1.63
N ASN A 189 -1.51 -17.26 2.41
CA ASN A 189 -1.56 -18.71 2.33
C ASN A 189 -2.73 -19.27 3.17
N PRO A 190 -3.51 -20.25 2.67
CA PRO A 190 -4.59 -20.89 3.44
C PRO A 190 -4.17 -21.38 4.84
N ARG A 191 -2.92 -21.82 5.00
CA ARG A 191 -2.40 -22.29 6.28
C ARG A 191 -2.35 -21.21 7.36
N ASP A 192 -2.19 -19.94 7.00
CA ASP A 192 -2.18 -18.85 7.98
C ASP A 192 -3.55 -18.68 8.65
N PHE A 193 -4.62 -18.73 7.86
CA PHE A 193 -5.99 -18.63 8.35
C PHE A 193 -6.40 -19.86 9.16
N ASN A 194 -6.02 -21.05 8.67
CA ASN A 194 -6.24 -22.30 9.43
C ASN A 194 -5.49 -22.28 10.77
N GLN A 195 -4.31 -21.68 10.83
CA GLN A 195 -3.59 -21.46 12.08
C GLN A 195 -4.37 -20.51 13.01
N TRP A 196 -4.92 -19.40 12.51
CA TRP A 196 -5.76 -18.51 13.33
C TRP A 196 -6.91 -19.26 13.98
N ALA A 197 -7.60 -20.13 13.23
CA ALA A 197 -8.68 -20.95 13.76
C ALA A 197 -8.19 -21.98 14.78
N ALA A 198 -7.05 -22.64 14.53
CA ALA A 198 -6.44 -23.59 15.46
C ALA A 198 -6.01 -22.94 16.79
N GLU A 199 -5.70 -21.65 16.77
CA GLU A 199 -5.43 -20.82 17.97
C GLU A 199 -6.71 -20.41 18.74
N GLY A 200 -7.88 -20.94 18.34
CA GLY A 200 -9.16 -20.72 19.01
C GLY A 200 -10.06 -19.67 18.35
N ASN A 201 -9.67 -19.10 17.21
CA ASN A 201 -10.49 -18.15 16.45
C ASN A 201 -11.39 -18.87 15.45
N PHE A 202 -12.34 -19.67 15.94
CA PHE A 202 -13.21 -20.48 15.08
C PHE A 202 -13.96 -19.65 14.02
N GLY A 203 -14.09 -20.20 12.82
CA GLY A 203 -14.68 -19.54 11.65
C GLY A 203 -13.71 -18.61 10.92
N TRP A 204 -12.47 -18.47 11.36
CA TRP A 204 -11.40 -17.73 10.66
C TRP A 204 -10.45 -18.64 9.86
N ASP A 205 -10.75 -19.93 9.77
CA ASP A 205 -10.09 -20.87 8.84
C ASP A 205 -10.38 -20.48 7.38
N TYR A 206 -9.52 -20.93 6.46
CA TYR A 206 -9.57 -20.51 5.07
C TYR A 206 -10.90 -20.87 4.39
N GLU A 207 -11.47 -22.03 4.69
CA GLU A 207 -12.76 -22.45 4.15
C GLU A 207 -13.87 -21.47 4.54
N SER A 208 -13.91 -21.09 5.82
CA SER A 208 -14.89 -20.13 6.34
C SER A 208 -14.71 -18.72 5.81
N ILE A 209 -13.47 -18.30 5.48
CA ILE A 209 -13.21 -16.93 5.02
C ILE A 209 -13.14 -16.75 3.50
N LEU A 210 -12.92 -17.82 2.73
CA LEU A 210 -12.88 -17.78 1.27
C LEU A 210 -14.12 -17.12 0.64
N PRO A 211 -15.36 -17.37 1.13
CA PRO A 211 -16.55 -16.66 0.64
C PRO A 211 -16.45 -15.14 0.77
N TYR A 212 -15.77 -14.62 1.79
CA TYR A 212 -15.61 -13.17 1.99
C TYR A 212 -14.59 -12.55 1.03
N PHE A 213 -13.53 -13.27 0.67
CA PHE A 213 -12.66 -12.86 -0.44
C PHE A 213 -13.47 -12.77 -1.74
N LYS A 214 -14.17 -13.86 -2.09
CA LYS A 214 -14.98 -13.94 -3.32
C LYS A 214 -16.10 -12.90 -3.36
N LYS A 215 -16.71 -12.55 -2.22
CA LYS A 215 -17.77 -11.53 -2.12
C LYS A 215 -17.31 -10.13 -2.55
N SER A 216 -16.05 -9.79 -2.29
CA SER A 216 -15.47 -8.51 -2.69
C SER A 216 -14.99 -8.50 -4.14
N GLU A 217 -14.56 -9.64 -4.67
CA GLU A 217 -13.83 -9.73 -5.93
C GLU A 217 -14.71 -9.73 -7.18
N ASP A 218 -14.19 -9.05 -8.20
CA ASP A 218 -14.59 -9.18 -9.59
C ASP A 218 -13.35 -9.47 -10.45
N ILE A 219 -13.03 -10.75 -10.64
CA ILE A 219 -11.83 -11.20 -11.37
C ILE A 219 -11.96 -10.97 -12.89
N LYS A 220 -10.99 -10.25 -13.46
CA LYS A 220 -10.87 -9.94 -14.90
C LYS A 220 -9.64 -10.55 -15.55
N ALA A 221 -8.68 -11.03 -14.75
CA ALA A 221 -7.42 -11.61 -15.19
C ALA A 221 -7.64 -12.78 -16.17
N LYS A 222 -7.17 -12.63 -17.41
CA LYS A 222 -7.41 -13.61 -18.50
C LYS A 222 -6.81 -14.98 -18.21
N GLU A 223 -5.61 -15.03 -17.65
CA GLU A 223 -4.95 -16.28 -17.25
C GLU A 223 -5.72 -17.05 -16.16
N VAL A 224 -6.49 -16.35 -15.32
CA VAL A 224 -7.38 -16.98 -14.33
C VAL A 224 -8.66 -17.46 -14.98
N LEU A 225 -9.33 -16.58 -15.73
CA LEU A 225 -10.62 -16.87 -16.36
C LEU A 225 -10.55 -17.98 -17.43
N SER A 226 -9.39 -18.17 -18.06
CA SER A 226 -9.17 -19.22 -19.06
C SER A 226 -8.90 -20.61 -18.44
N ASN A 227 -8.79 -20.72 -17.12
CA ASN A 227 -8.52 -21.99 -16.44
C ASN A 227 -9.58 -22.30 -15.37
N PHE A 228 -10.42 -23.31 -15.63
CA PHE A 228 -11.48 -23.72 -14.70
C PHE A 228 -10.97 -24.14 -13.30
N ASN A 229 -9.74 -24.64 -13.21
CA ASN A 229 -9.15 -24.98 -11.91
C ASN A 229 -8.85 -23.75 -11.05
N TYR A 230 -8.69 -22.58 -11.68
CA TYR A 230 -8.48 -21.32 -10.97
C TYR A 230 -9.82 -20.65 -10.65
N THR A 231 -10.77 -20.58 -11.59
CA THR A 231 -12.03 -19.83 -11.41
C THR A 231 -12.83 -20.23 -10.17
N LYS A 232 -12.75 -21.49 -9.70
CA LYS A 232 -13.41 -21.93 -8.45
C LYS A 232 -13.00 -21.12 -7.20
N TYR A 233 -11.77 -20.59 -7.19
CA TYR A 233 -11.23 -19.80 -6.08
C TYR A 233 -11.63 -18.33 -6.11
N HIS A 234 -12.21 -17.81 -7.19
CA HIS A 234 -12.41 -16.36 -7.39
C HIS A 234 -13.88 -15.97 -7.45
N GLY A 235 -14.17 -14.73 -7.05
CA GLY A 235 -15.45 -14.07 -7.32
C GLY A 235 -15.37 -13.23 -8.61
N ASP A 236 -16.50 -13.10 -9.30
CA ASP A 236 -16.63 -12.42 -10.60
C ASP A 236 -17.77 -11.39 -10.63
N ASN A 237 -18.28 -11.00 -9.46
CA ASN A 237 -19.47 -10.16 -9.31
C ASN A 237 -19.40 -9.19 -8.11
N GLY A 238 -18.24 -9.08 -7.46
CA GLY A 238 -17.99 -8.19 -6.35
C GLY A 238 -17.73 -6.74 -6.76
N TYR A 239 -17.45 -5.89 -5.78
CA TYR A 239 -17.19 -4.46 -6.00
C TYR A 239 -15.77 -4.14 -6.46
N LEU A 240 -14.81 -5.04 -6.24
CA LEU A 240 -13.38 -4.81 -6.42
C LEU A 240 -12.86 -5.56 -7.64
N SER A 241 -12.62 -4.82 -8.72
CA SER A 241 -11.98 -5.34 -9.93
C SER A 241 -10.55 -5.81 -9.65
N ILE A 242 -10.28 -7.07 -9.96
CA ILE A 242 -8.96 -7.71 -9.85
C ILE A 242 -8.50 -8.10 -11.25
N ASP A 243 -7.33 -7.63 -11.68
CA ASP A 243 -6.77 -7.91 -13.00
C ASP A 243 -5.25 -8.02 -12.93
N THR A 244 -4.58 -8.25 -14.06
CA THR A 244 -3.11 -8.19 -14.17
C THR A 244 -2.63 -7.05 -15.05
N TRP A 245 -1.36 -6.68 -14.88
CA TRP A 245 -0.75 -5.61 -15.66
C TRP A 245 -0.26 -6.12 -17.01
N SER A 246 -0.18 -5.19 -17.96
CA SER A 246 0.58 -5.39 -19.20
C SER A 246 2.08 -5.25 -18.93
N ASP A 247 2.89 -6.09 -19.58
CA ASP A 247 4.33 -6.23 -19.34
C ASP A 247 5.19 -5.07 -19.90
N HIS A 248 4.67 -4.27 -20.84
CA HIS A 248 5.34 -3.08 -21.44
C HIS A 248 6.89 -3.10 -21.43
N GLY A 249 7.49 -4.04 -22.16
CA GLY A 249 8.94 -4.10 -22.41
C GLY A 249 9.78 -4.91 -21.40
N ILE A 250 9.19 -5.57 -20.39
CA ILE A 250 9.92 -6.40 -19.40
C ILE A 250 10.05 -7.89 -19.77
N LYS A 251 9.44 -8.33 -20.88
CA LYS A 251 9.29 -9.75 -21.20
C LYS A 251 10.61 -10.54 -21.15
N GLY A 252 11.70 -10.00 -21.69
CA GLY A 252 13.01 -10.67 -21.66
C GLY A 252 13.53 -10.93 -20.25
N ILE A 253 13.35 -9.98 -19.33
CA ILE A 253 13.75 -10.12 -17.92
C ILE A 253 12.86 -11.14 -17.21
N VAL A 254 11.54 -11.05 -17.43
CA VAL A 254 10.55 -11.98 -16.85
C VAL A 254 10.79 -13.41 -17.33
N ASP A 255 11.02 -13.62 -18.63
CA ASP A 255 11.31 -14.93 -19.21
C ASP A 255 12.61 -15.51 -18.62
N ALA A 256 13.67 -14.68 -18.51
CA ALA A 256 14.95 -15.12 -17.98
C ALA A 256 14.84 -15.54 -16.50
N PHE A 257 14.18 -14.72 -15.69
CA PHE A 257 13.95 -15.00 -14.27
C PHE A 257 13.07 -16.24 -14.09
N SER A 258 11.97 -16.35 -14.84
CA SER A 258 11.06 -17.50 -14.86
C SER A 258 11.79 -18.80 -15.23
N GLY A 259 12.62 -18.77 -16.28
CA GLY A 259 13.45 -19.91 -16.68
C GLY A 259 14.45 -20.30 -15.60
N GLY A 260 15.07 -19.34 -14.92
CA GLY A 260 15.99 -19.60 -13.82
C GLY A 260 15.28 -20.23 -12.61
N MET A 261 14.07 -19.75 -12.27
CA MET A 261 13.25 -20.37 -11.23
C MET A 261 12.92 -21.82 -11.57
N LYS A 262 12.58 -22.10 -12.84
CA LYS A 262 12.30 -23.46 -13.32
C LYS A 262 13.52 -24.37 -13.25
N GLU A 263 14.71 -23.88 -13.62
CA GLU A 263 15.97 -24.62 -13.47
C GLU A 263 16.25 -25.00 -12.00
N LEU A 264 15.82 -24.16 -11.06
CA LEU A 264 15.89 -24.43 -9.63
C LEU A 264 14.69 -25.23 -9.08
N GLY A 265 13.81 -25.74 -9.95
CA GLY A 265 12.69 -26.62 -9.57
C GLY A 265 11.42 -25.90 -9.09
N TYR A 266 11.28 -24.61 -9.39
CA TYR A 266 10.05 -23.84 -9.12
C TYR A 266 9.29 -23.56 -10.41
N GLU A 267 8.07 -24.07 -10.51
CA GLU A 267 7.21 -23.88 -11.69
C GLU A 267 6.61 -22.47 -11.77
N VAL A 268 6.10 -22.13 -12.95
CA VAL A 268 5.34 -20.90 -13.16
C VAL A 268 3.93 -21.06 -12.60
N ASN A 269 3.49 -20.07 -11.84
CA ASN A 269 2.14 -20.00 -11.30
C ASN A 269 1.45 -18.74 -11.82
N ASN A 270 0.31 -18.91 -12.48
CA ASN A 270 -0.43 -17.81 -13.08
C ASN A 270 -1.61 -17.32 -12.20
N ASP A 271 -1.77 -17.88 -11.00
CA ASP A 271 -2.80 -17.46 -10.05
C ASP A 271 -2.25 -17.41 -8.63
N CYS A 272 -1.84 -16.21 -8.20
CA CYS A 272 -1.32 -15.98 -6.85
C CYS A 272 -2.34 -16.22 -5.72
N ASN A 273 -3.62 -16.39 -6.04
CA ASN A 273 -4.72 -16.53 -5.09
C ASN A 273 -5.50 -17.85 -5.27
N GLY A 274 -4.97 -18.77 -6.09
CA GLY A 274 -5.54 -20.07 -6.39
C GLY A 274 -5.15 -21.15 -5.38
N GLU A 275 -4.98 -22.39 -5.87
CA GLU A 275 -4.68 -23.57 -5.04
C GLU A 275 -3.32 -23.49 -4.32
N SER A 276 -2.32 -22.92 -4.99
CA SER A 276 -0.95 -22.81 -4.48
C SER A 276 -0.43 -21.39 -4.65
N GLN A 277 0.42 -20.98 -3.71
CA GLN A 277 1.14 -19.71 -3.78
C GLN A 277 2.57 -19.87 -4.30
N MET A 278 3.08 -21.10 -4.41
CA MET A 278 4.49 -21.37 -4.70
C MET A 278 4.87 -21.04 -6.15
N GLY A 279 6.18 -20.87 -6.38
CA GLY A 279 6.77 -20.81 -7.72
C GLY A 279 7.09 -19.39 -8.18
N PHE A 280 7.30 -19.22 -9.49
CA PHE A 280 7.39 -17.91 -10.13
C PHE A 280 5.99 -17.41 -10.45
N VAL A 281 5.48 -16.46 -9.66
CA VAL A 281 4.06 -16.13 -9.67
C VAL A 281 3.78 -14.85 -10.44
N LYS A 282 2.82 -14.90 -11.38
CA LYS A 282 2.22 -13.70 -11.97
C LYS A 282 1.21 -13.12 -10.97
N MET A 283 1.46 -11.89 -10.54
CA MET A 283 0.69 -11.24 -9.48
C MET A 283 -0.59 -10.61 -10.04
N GLN A 284 -1.65 -10.66 -9.25
CA GLN A 284 -2.89 -9.92 -9.49
C GLN A 284 -2.85 -8.57 -8.78
N GLY A 285 -3.64 -7.62 -9.27
CA GLY A 285 -3.77 -6.30 -8.66
C GLY A 285 -5.18 -5.74 -8.71
N THR A 286 -5.45 -4.79 -7.81
CA THR A 286 -6.70 -4.03 -7.77
C THR A 286 -6.67 -2.94 -8.84
N ILE A 287 -7.11 -3.30 -10.05
CA ILE A 287 -6.96 -2.51 -11.28
C ILE A 287 -8.27 -2.51 -12.05
N VAL A 288 -8.61 -1.38 -12.67
CA VAL A 288 -9.67 -1.29 -13.67
C VAL A 288 -9.14 -0.53 -14.86
N SER A 289 -9.13 -1.16 -16.04
CA SER A 289 -8.67 -0.56 -17.30
C SER A 289 -7.32 0.16 -17.15
N GLY A 290 -6.30 -0.50 -16.59
CA GLY A 290 -4.95 0.06 -16.41
C GLY A 290 -4.79 1.13 -15.31
N LYS A 291 -5.86 1.47 -14.57
CA LYS A 291 -5.85 2.42 -13.45
C LYS A 291 -5.97 1.73 -12.11
N ARG A 292 -5.47 2.36 -11.05
CA ARG A 292 -5.68 1.90 -9.67
C ARG A 292 -7.17 1.86 -9.31
N PHE A 293 -7.56 0.78 -8.63
CA PHE A 293 -8.90 0.60 -8.11
C PHE A 293 -8.90 0.39 -6.58
N SER A 294 -8.80 1.49 -5.83
CA SER A 294 -8.75 1.47 -4.37
C SER A 294 -10.10 1.11 -3.73
N THR A 295 -10.13 0.85 -2.42
CA THR A 295 -11.38 0.56 -1.71
C THR A 295 -12.32 1.76 -1.66
N ALA A 296 -11.81 2.99 -1.73
CA ALA A 296 -12.67 4.18 -1.88
C ALA A 296 -13.48 4.11 -3.18
N LYS A 297 -12.87 3.69 -4.29
CA LYS A 297 -13.55 3.56 -5.56
C LYS A 297 -14.47 2.36 -5.62
N ALA A 298 -13.98 1.20 -5.19
CA ALA A 298 -14.75 -0.03 -5.23
C ALA A 298 -15.98 0.06 -4.32
N PHE A 299 -15.82 0.59 -3.10
CA PHE A 299 -16.86 0.49 -2.07
C PHE A 299 -17.56 1.82 -1.75
N LEU A 300 -16.95 2.99 -1.92
CA LEU A 300 -17.62 4.26 -1.60
C LEU A 300 -18.23 4.95 -2.83
N ASN A 301 -17.59 4.89 -4.01
CA ASN A 301 -18.13 5.52 -5.22
C ASN A 301 -19.54 5.00 -5.60
N PRO A 302 -19.81 3.69 -5.65
CA PRO A 302 -21.12 3.18 -6.07
C PRO A 302 -22.26 3.57 -5.11
N VAL A 303 -21.93 3.95 -3.88
CA VAL A 303 -22.88 4.23 -2.80
C VAL A 303 -22.82 5.68 -2.33
N LYS A 304 -22.11 6.55 -3.05
CA LYS A 304 -21.88 7.97 -2.70
C LYS A 304 -23.16 8.79 -2.50
N ASN A 305 -24.26 8.34 -3.11
CA ASN A 305 -25.57 8.98 -3.03
C ASN A 305 -26.51 8.35 -1.98
N ARG A 306 -26.07 7.34 -1.21
CA ARG A 306 -26.87 6.76 -0.13
C ARG A 306 -27.06 7.80 0.98
N THR A 307 -28.32 8.15 1.26
CA THR A 307 -28.65 9.23 2.21
C THR A 307 -28.33 8.88 3.66
N ASN A 308 -28.29 7.58 3.99
CA ASN A 308 -28.01 7.04 5.31
C ASN A 308 -26.51 6.84 5.61
N LEU A 309 -25.63 7.03 4.62
CA LEU A 309 -24.17 7.05 4.81
C LEU A 309 -23.66 8.49 4.79
N LYS A 310 -23.08 8.94 5.91
CA LYS A 310 -22.41 10.24 6.03
C LYS A 310 -20.90 10.05 6.11
N VAL A 311 -20.15 10.77 5.29
CA VAL A 311 -18.68 10.70 5.26
C VAL A 311 -18.08 12.04 5.65
N SER A 312 -17.41 12.09 6.79
CA SER A 312 -16.66 13.27 7.22
C SER A 312 -15.18 13.10 6.89
N LYS A 313 -14.72 13.90 5.94
CA LYS A 313 -13.33 13.92 5.43
C LYS A 313 -12.48 14.93 6.22
N ASN A 314 -11.16 14.78 6.19
CA ASN A 314 -10.23 15.62 6.96
C ASN A 314 -10.64 15.71 8.45
N SER A 315 -11.07 14.58 9.01
CA SER A 315 -11.65 14.45 10.34
C SER A 315 -10.84 13.44 11.16
N LEU A 316 -9.99 13.95 12.05
CA LEU A 316 -9.09 13.13 12.87
C LEU A 316 -9.79 12.70 14.16
N ALA A 317 -10.17 11.43 14.28
CA ALA A 317 -10.65 10.89 15.56
C ALA A 317 -9.54 10.95 16.62
N THR A 318 -9.84 11.57 17.76
CA THR A 318 -8.86 11.82 18.83
C THR A 318 -9.15 11.04 20.10
N LYS A 319 -10.42 10.68 20.35
CA LYS A 319 -10.80 9.92 21.54
C LYS A 319 -12.12 9.17 21.35
N LEU A 320 -12.20 7.94 21.86
CA LEU A 320 -13.45 7.21 22.05
C LEU A 320 -14.10 7.67 23.36
N LEU A 321 -15.40 7.94 23.30
CA LEU A 321 -16.18 8.36 24.46
C LEU A 321 -16.77 7.12 25.13
N ILE A 322 -16.40 6.88 26.39
CA ILE A 322 -16.68 5.63 27.10
C ILE A 322 -17.32 5.90 28.46
N HIS A 323 -18.42 5.20 28.75
CA HIS A 323 -18.97 5.13 30.09
C HIS A 323 -18.14 4.16 30.94
N ARG A 324 -17.29 4.69 31.82
CA ARG A 324 -16.33 3.91 32.64
C ARG A 324 -16.97 2.74 33.38
N ASN A 325 -18.05 2.99 34.12
CA ASN A 325 -18.70 1.96 34.94
C ASN A 325 -19.39 0.88 34.10
N LEU A 326 -19.92 1.26 32.93
CA LEU A 326 -20.61 0.34 32.03
C LEU A 326 -19.65 -0.37 31.07
N LYS A 327 -18.39 0.10 31.01
CA LYS A 327 -17.39 -0.25 29.99
C LYS A 327 -18.00 -0.27 28.59
N ALA A 328 -18.70 0.81 28.24
CA ALA A 328 -19.47 0.90 27.00
C ALA A 328 -19.10 2.16 26.22
N ALA A 329 -18.77 2.02 24.94
CA ALA A 329 -18.59 3.17 24.06
C ALA A 329 -19.96 3.82 23.76
N TYR A 330 -20.00 5.15 23.79
CA TYR A 330 -21.21 5.92 23.49
C TYR A 330 -20.99 7.01 22.44
N GLY A 331 -19.77 7.16 21.92
CA GLY A 331 -19.46 8.14 20.89
C GLY A 331 -17.98 8.25 20.54
N VAL A 332 -17.68 9.22 19.68
CA VAL A 332 -16.33 9.55 19.24
C VAL A 332 -16.15 11.05 19.27
N LYS A 333 -14.98 11.49 19.71
CA LYS A 333 -14.50 12.86 19.61
C LYS A 333 -13.46 12.94 18.49
N TYR A 334 -13.57 13.96 17.66
CA TYR A 334 -12.66 14.17 16.52
C TYR A 334 -12.39 15.65 16.27
N LEU A 335 -11.29 15.95 15.59
CA LEU A 335 -10.98 17.28 15.06
C LEU A 335 -11.50 17.38 13.63
N ASP A 336 -12.32 18.39 13.34
CA ASP A 336 -12.82 18.66 11.99
C ASP A 336 -11.74 19.31 11.10
N SER A 337 -12.11 19.60 9.84
CA SER A 337 -11.21 20.21 8.87
C SER A 337 -10.74 21.64 9.22
N GLN A 338 -11.39 22.29 10.18
CA GLN A 338 -11.01 23.61 10.73
C GLN A 338 -10.20 23.48 12.02
N GLY A 339 -10.03 22.26 12.55
CA GLY A 339 -9.37 21.99 13.82
C GLY A 339 -10.28 22.14 15.04
N ASN A 340 -11.60 22.26 14.86
CA ASN A 340 -12.53 22.28 15.99
C ASN A 340 -12.77 20.87 16.50
N GLU A 341 -12.88 20.73 17.82
CA GLU A 341 -13.24 19.47 18.45
C GLU A 341 -14.76 19.28 18.43
N ILE A 342 -15.21 18.18 17.82
CA ILE A 342 -16.62 17.80 17.72
C ILE A 342 -16.82 16.42 18.36
N GLN A 343 -17.93 16.25 19.09
CA GLN A 343 -18.35 14.97 19.63
C GLN A 343 -19.59 14.47 18.91
N VAL A 344 -19.59 13.21 18.53
CA VAL A 344 -20.73 12.51 17.93
C VAL A 344 -21.05 11.27 18.77
N ARG A 345 -22.33 10.90 18.81
CA ARG A 345 -22.83 9.82 19.67
C ARG A 345 -23.26 8.61 18.85
N VAL A 346 -23.17 7.44 19.47
CA VAL A 346 -23.55 6.17 18.85
C VAL A 346 -24.71 5.51 19.59
N LYS A 347 -25.63 4.91 18.83
CA LYS A 347 -26.78 4.15 19.38
C LYS A 347 -26.48 2.65 19.47
N LYS A 348 -25.67 2.14 18.55
CA LYS A 348 -25.30 0.72 18.48
C LYS A 348 -23.83 0.52 18.82
N GLU A 349 -22.91 0.75 17.88
CA GLU A 349 -21.48 0.48 18.10
C GLU A 349 -20.54 1.44 17.37
N VAL A 350 -19.38 1.71 17.98
CA VAL A 350 -18.21 2.29 17.30
C VAL A 350 -17.33 1.18 16.72
N ILE A 351 -16.90 1.33 15.47
CA ILE A 351 -16.00 0.41 14.79
C ILE A 351 -14.70 1.16 14.45
N VAL A 352 -13.60 0.76 15.07
CA VAL A 352 -12.28 1.31 14.79
C VAL A 352 -11.64 0.55 13.63
N SER A 353 -11.32 1.25 12.56
CA SER A 353 -10.70 0.73 11.33
C SER A 353 -9.56 1.66 10.86
N ALA A 354 -8.81 2.24 11.81
CA ALA A 354 -7.77 3.22 11.56
C ALA A 354 -6.40 2.58 11.20
N GLY A 355 -6.32 1.25 11.16
CA GLY A 355 -5.14 0.49 10.77
C GLY A 355 -4.19 0.18 11.93
N ALA A 356 -3.16 -0.62 11.65
CA ALA A 356 -2.25 -1.19 12.65
C ALA A 356 -1.44 -0.18 13.50
N ILE A 357 -1.44 1.10 13.15
CA ILE A 357 -0.72 2.14 13.90
C ILE A 357 -1.73 3.03 14.65
N ASN A 358 -2.74 3.56 13.96
CA ASN A 358 -3.66 4.53 14.55
C ASN A 358 -4.75 3.87 15.40
N SER A 359 -5.15 2.63 15.12
CA SER A 359 -6.13 1.91 15.94
C SER A 359 -5.64 1.69 17.38
N PRO A 360 -4.44 1.14 17.63
CA PRO A 360 -3.93 1.03 19.00
C PRO A 360 -3.68 2.41 19.63
N GLN A 361 -3.22 3.41 18.87
CA GLN A 361 -3.05 4.78 19.36
C GLN A 361 -4.38 5.35 19.91
N LEU A 362 -5.46 5.27 19.12
CA LEU A 362 -6.77 5.78 19.50
C LEU A 362 -7.32 5.05 20.73
N LEU A 363 -7.17 3.72 20.81
CA LEU A 363 -7.57 2.94 21.99
C LEU A 363 -6.82 3.39 23.24
N MET A 364 -5.49 3.53 23.16
CA MET A 364 -4.67 3.95 24.30
C MET A 364 -5.02 5.37 24.76
N LEU A 365 -5.19 6.33 23.84
CA LEU A 365 -5.65 7.70 24.15
C LEU A 365 -7.04 7.73 24.81
N SER A 366 -7.81 6.66 24.60
CA SER A 366 -9.14 6.46 25.16
C SER A 366 -9.14 5.65 26.46
N GLY A 367 -7.97 5.37 27.06
CA GLY A 367 -7.87 4.63 28.32
C GLY A 367 -7.98 3.11 28.18
N ILE A 368 -7.85 2.57 26.96
CA ILE A 368 -7.85 1.13 26.68
C ILE A 368 -6.45 0.73 26.20
N GLY A 369 -5.69 0.02 27.03
CA GLY A 369 -4.31 -0.35 26.70
C GLY A 369 -3.49 -0.76 27.92
N PRO A 370 -2.17 -0.93 27.78
CA PRO A 370 -1.33 -1.45 28.85
C PRO A 370 -1.36 -0.52 30.07
N LYS A 371 -1.86 -1.01 31.19
CA LYS A 371 -2.12 -0.20 32.39
C LYS A 371 -0.94 0.68 32.80
N GLU A 372 0.25 0.09 32.92
CA GLU A 372 1.46 0.81 33.36
C GLU A 372 1.83 1.95 32.39
N HIS A 373 1.76 1.70 31.08
CA HIS A 373 2.04 2.72 30.05
C HIS A 373 1.06 3.89 30.12
N LEU A 374 -0.23 3.59 30.29
CA LEU A 374 -1.27 4.61 30.40
C LEU A 374 -1.13 5.44 31.69
N GLU A 375 -0.88 4.79 32.82
CA GLU A 375 -0.67 5.45 34.12
C GLU A 375 0.55 6.38 34.08
N ASN A 376 1.65 5.96 33.44
CA ASN A 376 2.86 6.77 33.27
C ASN A 376 2.62 8.06 32.46
N LEU A 377 1.64 8.06 31.56
CA LEU A 377 1.23 9.23 30.77
C LEU A 377 0.07 10.02 31.41
N GLY A 378 -0.38 9.62 32.61
CA GLY A 378 -1.51 10.25 33.28
C GLY A 378 -2.86 9.99 32.60
N ILE A 379 -2.96 8.93 31.78
CA ILE A 379 -4.21 8.52 31.14
C ILE A 379 -4.97 7.59 32.11
N GLU A 380 -6.23 7.91 32.37
CA GLU A 380 -7.10 7.07 33.18
C GLU A 380 -7.34 5.70 32.52
N VAL A 381 -7.01 4.64 33.24
CA VAL A 381 -7.19 3.26 32.75
C VAL A 381 -8.65 2.83 32.91
N ILE A 382 -9.31 2.61 31.78
CA ILE A 382 -10.66 2.05 31.68
C ILE A 382 -10.60 0.54 31.55
N GLN A 383 -9.69 0.05 30.70
CA GLN A 383 -9.55 -1.36 30.42
C GLN A 383 -8.09 -1.69 30.11
N ASP A 384 -7.50 -2.52 30.98
CA ASP A 384 -6.14 -3.04 30.81
C ASP A 384 -6.13 -4.14 29.76
N LEU A 385 -5.42 -3.92 28.66
CA LEU A 385 -5.27 -4.83 27.53
C LEU A 385 -3.90 -4.62 26.88
N PRO A 386 -3.31 -5.64 26.21
CA PRO A 386 -2.03 -5.53 25.53
C PRO A 386 -2.14 -4.79 24.18
N VAL A 387 -2.82 -3.65 24.15
CA VAL A 387 -2.98 -2.81 22.95
C VAL A 387 -1.62 -2.28 22.52
N GLY A 388 -1.32 -2.39 21.22
CA GLY A 388 -0.06 -1.95 20.64
C GLY A 388 1.01 -3.03 20.60
N GLU A 389 0.88 -4.12 21.37
CA GLU A 389 1.82 -5.24 21.37
C GLU A 389 1.69 -6.13 20.13
N ASN A 390 2.63 -7.07 19.93
CA ASN A 390 2.60 -8.07 18.85
C ASN A 390 2.62 -7.47 17.42
N LEU A 391 3.16 -6.25 17.25
CA LEU A 391 3.34 -5.64 15.93
C LEU A 391 4.19 -6.56 15.05
N GLN A 392 3.65 -6.85 13.87
CA GLN A 392 4.30 -7.67 12.85
C GLN A 392 4.26 -6.94 11.52
N ASP A 393 5.37 -6.98 10.79
CA ASP A 393 5.48 -6.45 9.44
C ASP A 393 6.43 -7.34 8.63
N HIS A 394 6.21 -7.42 7.32
CA HIS A 394 7.12 -8.12 6.43
C HIS A 394 8.38 -7.30 6.23
N LEU A 395 9.53 -7.88 6.59
CA LEU A 395 10.82 -7.26 6.40
C LEU A 395 11.39 -7.63 5.03
N LEU A 396 11.86 -6.65 4.29
CA LEU A 396 12.37 -6.74 2.93
C LEU A 396 13.84 -6.30 2.91
N MET A 397 14.72 -7.01 2.19
CA MET A 397 16.12 -6.64 2.03
C MET A 397 16.36 -5.99 0.66
N ALA A 398 16.85 -4.74 0.65
CA ALA A 398 17.15 -3.97 -0.57
C ALA A 398 18.64 -3.98 -0.95
N GLY A 399 19.36 -5.07 -0.63
CA GLY A 399 20.81 -5.16 -0.77
C GLY A 399 21.34 -5.95 -1.98
N LEU A 400 20.47 -6.60 -2.73
CA LEU A 400 20.84 -7.50 -3.82
C LEU A 400 20.35 -6.94 -5.15
N LEU A 401 21.26 -6.75 -6.11
CA LEU A 401 20.94 -6.30 -7.46
C LEU A 401 21.32 -7.35 -8.49
N PHE A 402 20.45 -7.63 -9.43
CA PHE A 402 20.84 -8.22 -10.71
C PHE A 402 21.10 -7.10 -11.71
N SER A 403 22.21 -7.18 -12.44
CA SER A 403 22.46 -6.31 -13.59
C SER A 403 22.47 -7.11 -14.89
N TYR A 404 21.91 -6.58 -15.97
CA TYR A 404 21.71 -7.29 -17.24
C TYR A 404 22.40 -6.58 -18.40
N ASN A 405 22.80 -7.33 -19.43
CA ASN A 405 23.18 -6.78 -20.73
C ASN A 405 21.92 -6.70 -21.59
N TYR A 406 21.02 -5.80 -21.21
CA TYR A 406 19.70 -5.65 -21.80
C TYR A 406 19.32 -4.16 -21.85
N THR A 407 18.83 -3.71 -23.00
CA THR A 407 18.40 -2.33 -23.23
C THR A 407 16.96 -2.33 -23.71
N ARG A 408 16.16 -1.40 -23.19
CA ARG A 408 14.78 -1.17 -23.63
C ARG A 408 14.69 0.11 -24.43
N ASP A 409 13.71 0.19 -25.31
CA ASP A 409 13.34 1.43 -25.98
C ASP A 409 12.58 2.32 -24.98
N ILE A 410 13.19 3.43 -24.57
CA ILE A 410 12.66 4.32 -23.53
C ILE A 410 12.14 5.60 -24.16
N LYS A 411 10.82 5.75 -24.16
CA LYS A 411 10.16 7.01 -24.51
C LYS A 411 10.28 8.05 -23.39
N PRO A 412 10.22 9.35 -23.73
CA PRO A 412 10.02 10.42 -22.74
C PRO A 412 8.78 10.17 -21.87
N LEU A 413 8.80 10.66 -20.63
CA LEU A 413 7.66 10.54 -19.70
C LEU A 413 6.39 11.20 -20.24
N THR A 414 6.52 12.29 -21.00
CA THR A 414 5.41 12.97 -21.69
C THR A 414 4.63 12.04 -22.59
N ASP A 415 5.32 11.18 -23.32
CA ASP A 415 4.72 10.28 -24.30
C ASP A 415 3.97 9.17 -23.59
N TYR A 416 4.57 8.59 -22.54
CA TYR A 416 3.87 7.61 -21.70
C TYR A 416 2.63 8.19 -21.01
N MET A 417 2.68 9.47 -20.62
CA MET A 417 1.53 10.16 -20.04
C MET A 417 0.44 10.40 -21.07
N TYR A 418 0.79 10.86 -22.27
CA TYR A 418 -0.16 11.03 -23.37
C TYR A 418 -0.82 9.69 -23.74
N GLU A 419 -0.04 8.63 -23.93
CA GLU A 419 -0.55 7.27 -24.19
C GLU A 419 -1.48 6.79 -23.08
N PHE A 420 -1.08 6.99 -21.82
CA PHE A 420 -1.90 6.61 -20.66
C PHE A 420 -3.22 7.39 -20.61
N LEU A 421 -3.22 8.70 -20.81
CA LEU A 421 -4.45 9.50 -20.78
C LEU A 421 -5.40 9.15 -21.93
N THR A 422 -4.85 8.86 -23.12
CA THR A 422 -5.67 8.61 -24.32
C THR A 422 -6.15 7.16 -24.45
N THR A 423 -5.40 6.19 -23.91
CA THR A 423 -5.69 4.75 -24.10
C THR A 423 -5.86 3.96 -22.80
N ASN A 424 -5.55 4.57 -21.65
CA ASN A 424 -5.35 3.90 -20.36
C ASN A 424 -4.29 2.77 -20.39
N SER A 425 -3.39 2.78 -21.39
CA SER A 425 -2.33 1.79 -21.53
C SER A 425 -1.01 2.46 -21.88
N SER A 426 -0.01 2.25 -21.04
CA SER A 426 1.40 2.60 -21.25
C SER A 426 2.24 1.98 -20.12
N ARG A 427 3.55 2.19 -20.08
CA ARG A 427 4.38 1.80 -18.92
C ARG A 427 3.83 2.34 -17.59
N LEU A 428 3.11 3.47 -17.60
CA LEU A 428 2.52 4.06 -16.40
C LEU A 428 1.32 3.27 -15.84
N SER A 429 0.66 2.48 -16.70
CA SER A 429 -0.45 1.58 -16.31
C SER A 429 0.03 0.30 -15.62
N SER A 430 1.34 0.10 -15.48
CA SER A 430 1.98 -1.10 -14.93
C SER A 430 2.86 -0.78 -13.72
N ILE A 431 3.21 -1.80 -12.94
CA ILE A 431 4.21 -1.74 -11.86
C ILE A 431 5.53 -2.43 -12.26
N GLY A 432 5.71 -2.76 -13.54
CA GLY A 432 6.92 -3.39 -14.07
C GLY A 432 7.11 -4.81 -13.54
N THR A 433 8.36 -5.18 -13.26
CA THR A 433 8.68 -6.54 -12.75
C THR A 433 8.06 -6.86 -11.39
N LEU A 434 7.56 -5.88 -10.62
CA LEU A 434 6.79 -6.15 -9.39
C LEU A 434 5.47 -6.90 -9.66
N GLY A 435 4.99 -6.88 -10.90
CA GLY A 435 3.86 -7.71 -11.35
C GLY A 435 4.16 -9.21 -11.33
N TYR A 436 5.39 -9.60 -10.99
CA TYR A 436 5.83 -10.98 -10.83
C TYR A 436 6.61 -11.13 -9.52
N ALA A 437 6.33 -12.18 -8.75
CA ALA A 437 7.05 -12.45 -7.51
C ALA A 437 7.22 -13.95 -7.29
N PRO A 438 8.46 -14.43 -7.12
CA PRO A 438 8.69 -15.76 -6.58
C PRO A 438 8.18 -15.89 -5.15
N PHE A 439 7.54 -17.03 -4.88
CA PHE A 439 7.25 -17.51 -3.54
C PHE A 439 7.94 -18.86 -3.36
N ILE A 440 8.88 -18.91 -2.42
CA ILE A 440 9.76 -20.05 -2.22
C ILE A 440 9.78 -20.49 -0.77
N ASN A 441 10.21 -21.73 -0.55
CA ASN A 441 10.56 -22.22 0.77
C ASN A 441 12.07 -22.49 0.81
N THR A 442 12.79 -21.73 1.63
CA THR A 442 14.25 -21.82 1.73
C THR A 442 14.76 -23.00 2.56
N ARG A 443 13.87 -23.69 3.30
CA ARG A 443 14.20 -24.81 4.19
C ARG A 443 13.88 -26.17 3.57
N ASP A 444 12.75 -26.26 2.89
CA ASP A 444 12.22 -27.48 2.27
C ASP A 444 11.57 -27.14 0.94
N HIS A 445 12.24 -27.49 -0.15
CA HIS A 445 11.79 -27.24 -1.52
C HIS A 445 10.47 -27.95 -1.86
N SER A 446 10.10 -29.01 -1.13
CA SER A 446 8.84 -29.74 -1.34
C SER A 446 7.65 -29.12 -0.61
N SER A 447 7.90 -28.16 0.27
CA SER A 447 6.87 -27.48 1.05
C SER A 447 5.99 -26.59 0.17
N THR A 448 4.68 -26.63 0.41
CA THR A 448 3.69 -25.73 -0.22
C THR A 448 3.52 -24.40 0.50
N ILE A 449 4.36 -24.13 1.49
CA ILE A 449 4.25 -22.97 2.39
C ILE A 449 5.50 -22.12 2.21
N PRO A 450 5.38 -20.93 1.59
CA PRO A 450 6.54 -20.09 1.37
C PRO A 450 6.98 -19.43 2.69
N ASP A 451 8.30 -19.27 2.86
CA ASP A 451 8.89 -18.43 3.91
C ASP A 451 9.45 -17.12 3.35
N ILE A 452 9.73 -17.08 2.04
CA ILE A 452 10.23 -15.91 1.32
C ILE A 452 9.34 -15.58 0.11
N GLN A 453 9.06 -14.29 -0.05
CA GLN A 453 8.62 -13.70 -1.32
C GLN A 453 9.77 -12.86 -1.87
N ILE A 454 10.05 -12.93 -3.17
CA ILE A 454 11.09 -12.11 -3.81
C ILE A 454 10.40 -11.01 -4.63
N HIS A 455 10.54 -9.76 -4.20
CA HIS A 455 10.06 -8.61 -4.97
C HIS A 455 11.13 -8.16 -5.97
N GLN A 456 10.72 -7.87 -7.20
CA GLN A 456 11.62 -7.38 -8.24
C GLN A 456 11.23 -5.97 -8.67
N TYR A 457 12.19 -5.06 -8.75
CA TYR A 457 11.94 -3.74 -9.31
C TYR A 457 13.11 -3.28 -10.17
N ASP A 458 12.81 -2.99 -11.44
CA ASP A 458 13.80 -2.79 -12.48
C ASP A 458 13.97 -1.31 -12.88
N PHE A 459 15.21 -0.96 -13.21
CA PHE A 459 15.62 0.38 -13.61
C PHE A 459 16.48 0.32 -14.86
N ASP A 460 16.05 1.06 -15.88
CA ASP A 460 16.80 1.26 -17.12
C ASP A 460 18.19 1.86 -16.86
N ILE A 461 19.12 1.69 -17.81
CA ILE A 461 20.46 2.29 -17.73
C ILE A 461 20.31 3.80 -17.59
N ASN A 462 21.06 4.41 -16.66
CA ASN A 462 21.00 5.85 -16.38
C ASN A 462 19.60 6.36 -15.96
N ALA A 463 18.80 5.53 -15.28
CA ALA A 463 17.50 5.94 -14.73
C ALA A 463 17.62 6.76 -13.43
N THR A 464 18.58 7.69 -13.37
CA THR A 464 19.01 8.39 -12.15
C THR A 464 17.83 9.03 -11.40
N PHE A 465 16.92 9.70 -12.09
CA PHE A 465 15.78 10.37 -11.44
C PHE A 465 14.85 9.38 -10.71
N VAL A 466 14.45 8.29 -11.38
CA VAL A 466 13.49 7.33 -10.81
C VAL A 466 14.16 6.48 -9.74
N LEU A 467 15.42 6.09 -9.95
CA LEU A 467 16.21 5.35 -8.96
C LEU A 467 16.43 6.18 -7.69
N GLU A 468 16.82 7.44 -7.84
CA GLU A 468 17.00 8.37 -6.73
C GLU A 468 15.70 8.57 -5.93
N HIS A 469 14.56 8.60 -6.62
CA HIS A 469 13.25 8.68 -5.96
C HIS A 469 12.96 7.42 -5.14
N LEU A 470 13.26 6.21 -5.65
CA LEU A 470 13.11 4.97 -4.87
C LEU A 470 14.01 4.98 -3.62
N VAL A 471 15.29 5.33 -3.78
CA VAL A 471 16.25 5.43 -2.67
C VAL A 471 15.70 6.34 -1.57
N LYS A 472 15.18 7.50 -1.95
CA LYS A 472 14.54 8.44 -1.02
C LYS A 472 13.24 7.92 -0.41
N ALA A 473 12.44 7.18 -1.18
CA ALA A 473 11.20 6.57 -0.69
C ALA A 473 11.47 5.52 0.38
N PHE A 474 12.48 4.66 0.18
CA PHE A 474 12.94 3.71 1.20
C PHE A 474 13.64 4.37 2.39
N GLY A 475 14.04 5.64 2.24
CA GLY A 475 14.76 6.37 3.27
C GLY A 475 16.22 5.96 3.37
N ILE A 476 16.79 5.38 2.31
CA ILE A 476 18.19 4.94 2.26
C ILE A 476 19.10 6.17 2.25
N ARG A 477 20.22 6.10 2.98
CA ARG A 477 21.24 7.16 3.01
C ARG A 477 21.88 7.36 1.64
N ASP A 478 22.18 8.61 1.29
CA ASP A 478 22.79 8.98 0.02
C ASP A 478 24.08 8.21 -0.29
N GLU A 479 24.89 7.91 0.73
CA GLU A 479 26.13 7.13 0.58
C GLU A 479 25.89 5.70 0.08
N ILE A 480 24.82 5.05 0.54
CA ILE A 480 24.40 3.74 0.05
C ILE A 480 23.69 3.89 -1.31
N GLY A 481 22.88 4.94 -1.48
CA GLY A 481 22.21 5.25 -2.74
C GLY A 481 23.18 5.36 -3.92
N LYS A 482 24.36 5.98 -3.70
CA LYS A 482 25.45 6.07 -4.70
C LYS A 482 25.89 4.70 -5.21
N LEU A 483 25.97 3.70 -4.34
CA LEU A 483 26.37 2.34 -4.72
C LEU A 483 25.39 1.72 -5.73
N TYR A 484 24.08 1.98 -5.59
CA TYR A 484 23.10 1.54 -6.59
C TYR A 484 23.27 2.28 -7.92
N HIS A 485 23.49 3.59 -7.87
CA HIS A 485 23.70 4.42 -9.07
C HIS A 485 24.95 4.01 -9.84
N GLU A 486 26.03 3.63 -9.15
CA GLU A 486 27.27 3.16 -9.79
C GLU A 486 27.07 1.90 -10.65
N VAL A 487 26.19 1.00 -10.22
CA VAL A 487 25.81 -0.18 -11.01
C VAL A 487 24.88 0.24 -12.15
N ASN A 488 23.85 1.04 -11.86
CA ASN A 488 22.84 1.47 -12.85
C ASN A 488 23.40 2.34 -13.99
N ALA A 489 24.48 3.10 -13.73
CA ALA A 489 25.13 3.93 -14.74
C ALA A 489 25.72 3.10 -15.90
N LYS A 490 25.96 1.80 -15.69
CA LYS A 490 26.61 0.92 -16.66
C LYS A 490 25.65 -0.08 -17.28
N ARG A 491 24.61 -0.49 -16.54
CA ARG A 491 23.73 -1.63 -16.89
C ARG A 491 22.32 -1.42 -16.34
N LEU A 492 21.34 -2.01 -17.01
CA LEU A 492 20.00 -2.13 -16.45
C LEU A 492 20.09 -2.97 -15.19
N ILE A 493 19.44 -2.55 -14.11
CA ILE A 493 19.43 -3.27 -12.85
C ILE A 493 18.01 -3.69 -12.45
N SER A 494 17.90 -4.80 -11.73
CA SER A 494 16.73 -5.15 -10.93
C SER A 494 17.16 -5.28 -9.48
N PHE A 495 16.46 -4.59 -8.58
CA PHE A 495 16.47 -4.97 -7.17
C PHE A 495 15.82 -6.35 -7.06
N VAL A 496 16.49 -7.28 -6.39
CA VAL A 496 15.98 -8.63 -6.11
C VAL A 496 15.84 -8.74 -4.60
N MET A 497 14.65 -8.42 -4.10
CA MET A 497 14.45 -8.10 -2.69
C MET A 497 13.74 -9.27 -1.99
N PRO A 498 14.47 -10.18 -1.32
CA PRO A 498 13.84 -11.20 -0.52
C PRO A 498 13.08 -10.53 0.63
N THR A 499 11.91 -11.06 0.92
CA THR A 499 10.97 -10.55 1.92
C THR A 499 10.53 -11.69 2.81
N LEU A 500 10.70 -11.54 4.12
CA LEU A 500 10.25 -12.53 5.10
C LEU A 500 8.72 -12.51 5.17
N LEU A 501 8.09 -13.67 4.94
CA LEU A 501 6.63 -13.81 4.98
C LEU A 501 6.06 -14.23 6.33
N LYS A 502 6.92 -14.72 7.23
CA LYS A 502 6.51 -15.13 8.58
C LYS A 502 7.60 -14.79 9.62
N PRO A 503 7.88 -13.50 9.84
CA PRO A 503 8.91 -13.08 10.79
C PRO A 503 8.57 -13.53 12.22
N VAL A 504 9.61 -13.89 12.98
CA VAL A 504 9.52 -14.24 14.40
C VAL A 504 9.58 -13.00 15.28
N SER A 505 10.36 -11.99 14.85
CA SER A 505 10.46 -10.69 15.50
C SER A 505 9.09 -10.07 15.79
N ARG A 506 8.96 -9.39 16.93
CA ARG A 506 7.75 -8.65 17.33
C ARG A 506 8.14 -7.26 17.79
N GLY A 507 7.39 -6.28 17.30
CA GLY A 507 7.45 -4.90 17.73
C GLY A 507 6.28 -4.51 18.62
N ARG A 508 6.15 -3.20 18.84
CA ARG A 508 5.01 -2.60 19.52
C ARG A 508 4.77 -1.15 19.11
N ILE A 509 3.55 -0.67 19.33
CA ILE A 509 3.14 0.73 19.17
C ILE A 509 2.83 1.31 20.55
N LEU A 510 3.48 2.40 20.91
CA LEU A 510 3.29 3.10 22.19
C LEU A 510 2.88 4.55 21.96
N LEU A 511 2.26 5.17 22.95
CA LEU A 511 2.05 6.62 22.94
C LEU A 511 3.32 7.35 23.36
N LYS A 512 3.76 8.36 22.59
CA LYS A 512 4.78 9.34 23.02
C LYS A 512 4.23 10.41 23.95
N SER A 513 2.94 10.72 23.80
CA SER A 513 2.25 11.77 24.54
C SER A 513 0.75 11.56 24.51
N THR A 514 0.02 12.38 25.28
CA THR A 514 -1.44 12.44 25.28
C THR A 514 -2.04 13.31 24.17
N ASP A 515 -1.21 14.06 23.42
CA ASP A 515 -1.68 14.83 22.25
C ASP A 515 -1.98 13.88 21.08
N PRO A 516 -3.21 13.81 20.58
CA PRO A 516 -3.59 12.94 19.46
C PRO A 516 -2.93 13.30 18.13
N ASN A 517 -2.40 14.52 17.98
CA ASN A 517 -1.69 14.94 16.76
C ASN A 517 -0.26 14.42 16.71
N ASN A 518 0.31 14.05 17.86
CA ASN A 518 1.64 13.48 17.92
C ASN A 518 1.61 12.04 17.40
N LYS A 519 2.57 11.71 16.53
CA LYS A 519 2.74 10.34 16.04
C LYS A 519 3.11 9.43 17.22
N PRO A 520 2.63 8.17 17.24
CA PRO A 520 3.01 7.22 18.26
C PRO A 520 4.48 6.84 18.13
N GLU A 521 5.01 6.22 19.17
CA GLU A 521 6.28 5.53 19.14
C GLU A 521 6.12 4.18 18.46
N ILE A 522 7.00 3.90 17.52
CA ILE A 522 6.95 2.71 16.68
C ILE A 522 8.24 1.94 16.87
N ILE A 523 8.14 0.87 17.65
CA ILE A 523 9.21 -0.07 17.91
C ILE A 523 9.00 -1.23 16.95
N SER A 524 9.79 -1.30 15.88
CA SER A 524 9.59 -2.30 14.81
C SER A 524 9.86 -3.73 15.27
N GLY A 525 10.80 -3.91 16.21
CA GLY A 525 11.32 -5.20 16.63
C GLY A 525 12.15 -5.92 15.56
N TYR A 526 12.48 -5.27 14.43
CA TYR A 526 13.15 -5.92 13.31
C TYR A 526 14.47 -6.58 13.68
N LEU A 527 14.65 -7.81 13.20
CA LEU A 527 15.85 -8.63 13.42
C LEU A 527 16.16 -8.87 14.90
N SER A 528 15.16 -8.78 15.78
CA SER A 528 15.30 -9.14 17.20
C SER A 528 15.44 -10.64 17.43
N SER A 529 15.08 -11.46 16.43
CA SER A 529 15.29 -12.90 16.41
C SER A 529 16.35 -13.30 15.37
N ASP A 530 17.29 -14.17 15.75
CA ASP A 530 18.28 -14.74 14.82
C ASP A 530 17.59 -15.58 13.72
N ASP A 531 16.42 -16.16 13.97
CA ASP A 531 15.67 -16.93 12.96
C ASP A 531 15.33 -16.12 11.71
N ASP A 532 15.04 -14.82 11.89
CA ASP A 532 14.76 -13.90 10.80
C ASP A 532 16.04 -13.64 9.98
N MET A 533 17.16 -13.44 10.66
CA MET A 533 18.49 -13.29 10.06
C MET A 533 18.87 -14.52 9.24
N GLN A 534 18.75 -15.72 9.82
CA GLN A 534 19.05 -16.97 9.14
C GLN A 534 18.17 -17.19 7.91
N SER A 535 16.93 -16.72 7.93
CA SER A 535 16.01 -16.84 6.79
C SER A 535 16.44 -15.97 5.62
N PHE A 536 16.93 -14.76 5.88
CA PHE A 536 17.54 -13.94 4.84
C PHE A 536 18.82 -14.56 4.28
N LEU A 537 19.70 -15.12 5.12
CA LEU A 537 20.94 -15.75 4.64
C LEU A 537 20.64 -16.89 3.65
N ARG A 538 19.66 -17.76 3.96
CA ARG A 538 19.22 -18.81 3.03
C ARG A 538 18.59 -18.23 1.75
N ALA A 539 17.87 -17.12 1.85
CA ALA A 539 17.31 -16.43 0.69
C ALA A 539 18.40 -15.84 -0.22
N THR A 540 19.45 -15.26 0.37
CA THR A 540 20.63 -14.77 -0.37
C THR A 540 21.32 -15.92 -1.11
N ASP A 541 21.52 -17.07 -0.44
CA ASP A 541 22.12 -18.24 -1.08
C ASP A 541 21.26 -18.77 -2.25
N PHE A 542 19.93 -18.74 -2.11
CA PHE A 542 19.02 -19.09 -3.20
C PHE A 542 19.17 -18.12 -4.38
N ILE A 543 19.21 -16.80 -4.12
CA ILE A 543 19.36 -15.77 -5.16
C ILE A 543 20.74 -15.87 -5.85
N SER A 544 21.80 -16.20 -5.12
CA SER A 544 23.12 -16.48 -5.71
C SER A 544 23.05 -17.67 -6.68
N LYS A 545 22.38 -18.77 -6.32
CA LYS A 545 22.18 -19.91 -7.23
C LYS A 545 21.33 -19.54 -8.44
N LEU A 546 20.31 -18.69 -8.24
CA LEU A 546 19.46 -18.22 -9.32
C LEU A 546 20.26 -17.42 -10.36
N ALA A 547 21.14 -16.52 -9.93
CA ALA A 547 22.01 -15.76 -10.83
C ALA A 547 22.90 -16.66 -11.73
N GLU A 548 23.22 -17.87 -11.27
CA GLU A 548 24.06 -18.83 -11.98
C GLU A 548 23.31 -19.74 -12.97
N THR A 549 21.99 -19.62 -13.07
CA THR A 549 21.16 -20.38 -14.02
C THR A 549 21.47 -20.01 -15.46
N GLU A 550 21.32 -20.98 -16.37
CA GLU A 550 21.59 -20.78 -17.80
C GLU A 550 20.66 -19.72 -18.40
N SER A 551 19.41 -19.69 -17.94
CA SER A 551 18.42 -18.68 -18.33
C SER A 551 18.86 -17.24 -18.02
N LEU A 552 19.41 -16.98 -16.82
CA LEU A 552 19.90 -15.65 -16.46
C LEU A 552 21.28 -15.34 -17.06
N LYS A 553 22.16 -16.35 -17.20
CA LYS A 553 23.44 -16.20 -17.90
C LYS A 553 23.30 -15.74 -19.35
N LYS A 554 22.20 -16.09 -20.04
CA LYS A 554 21.89 -15.58 -21.40
C LYS A 554 21.73 -14.06 -21.47
N LEU A 555 21.37 -13.41 -20.36
CA LEU A 555 21.30 -11.94 -20.25
C LEU A 555 22.60 -11.34 -19.67
N ASP A 556 23.67 -12.12 -19.56
CA ASP A 556 24.92 -11.72 -18.86
C ASP A 556 24.58 -11.17 -17.46
N THR A 557 23.67 -11.85 -16.75
CA THR A 557 23.25 -11.42 -15.42
C THR A 557 24.42 -11.48 -14.44
N LYS A 558 24.61 -10.39 -13.68
CA LYS A 558 25.56 -10.34 -12.56
C LYS A 558 24.82 -10.00 -11.29
N LEU A 559 25.06 -10.77 -10.22
CA LEU A 559 24.62 -10.44 -8.87
C LEU A 559 25.61 -9.46 -8.24
N HIS A 560 25.09 -8.37 -7.71
CA HIS A 560 25.82 -7.41 -6.90
C HIS A 560 25.25 -7.44 -5.48
N GLU A 561 26.10 -7.81 -4.51
CA GLU A 561 25.82 -7.64 -3.08
C GLU A 561 26.30 -6.24 -2.69
N ILE A 562 25.38 -5.34 -2.36
CA ILE A 562 25.71 -3.95 -2.02
C ILE A 562 26.38 -3.94 -0.66
N ALA A 563 27.54 -3.29 -0.58
CA ALA A 563 28.37 -3.23 0.61
C ALA A 563 28.23 -1.86 1.29
N PRO A 564 27.43 -1.73 2.37
CA PRO A 564 27.42 -0.51 3.16
C PRO A 564 28.83 -0.22 3.68
N PRO A 565 29.31 1.05 3.66
CA PRO A 565 30.66 1.38 4.12
C PRO A 565 30.98 0.90 5.54
N ALA A 566 29.97 0.90 6.43
CA ALA A 566 30.10 0.40 7.80
C ALA A 566 30.42 -1.11 7.89
N CYS A 567 30.15 -1.88 6.84
CA CYS A 567 30.33 -3.33 6.80
C CYS A 567 31.64 -3.78 6.13
N GLU A 568 32.42 -2.86 5.53
CA GLU A 568 33.68 -3.17 4.84
C GLU A 568 34.78 -3.73 5.76
N THR A 569 34.59 -3.64 7.07
CA THR A 569 35.45 -4.27 8.09
C THR A 569 35.40 -5.80 8.05
N HIS A 570 34.40 -6.38 7.39
CA HIS A 570 34.23 -7.81 7.20
C HIS A 570 34.51 -8.21 5.74
N PRO A 571 35.13 -9.38 5.48
CA PRO A 571 35.27 -9.89 4.12
C PRO A 571 33.91 -10.06 3.44
N ILE A 572 33.76 -9.62 2.19
CA ILE A 572 32.47 -9.63 1.45
C ILE A 572 31.83 -11.04 1.41
N SER A 573 32.64 -12.10 1.35
CA SER A 573 32.15 -13.49 1.32
C SER A 573 31.79 -14.06 2.71
N SER A 574 31.98 -13.32 3.79
CA SER A 574 31.74 -13.79 5.16
C SER A 574 30.26 -13.67 5.57
N GLU A 575 29.85 -14.53 6.51
CA GLU A 575 28.51 -14.44 7.11
C GLU A 575 28.35 -13.13 7.91
N GLU A 576 29.41 -12.67 8.55
CA GLU A 576 29.48 -11.44 9.33
C GLU A 576 29.20 -10.22 8.46
N PHE A 577 29.78 -10.17 7.25
CA PHE A 577 29.46 -9.13 6.27
C PHE A 577 27.98 -9.15 5.90
N ARG A 578 27.42 -10.32 5.58
CA ARG A 578 26.00 -10.46 5.20
C ARG A 578 25.06 -10.07 6.34
N LYS A 579 25.37 -10.44 7.59
CA LYS A 579 24.62 -10.01 8.78
C LYS A 579 24.70 -8.50 8.97
N CYS A 580 25.88 -7.90 8.81
CA CYS A 580 26.04 -6.44 8.85
C CYS A 580 25.21 -5.75 7.76
N ALA A 581 25.29 -6.25 6.52
CA ALA A 581 24.55 -5.74 5.38
C ALA A 581 23.04 -5.80 5.62
N LEU A 582 22.53 -6.91 6.17
CA LEU A 582 21.11 -7.05 6.52
C LEU A 582 20.64 -5.96 7.49
N ARG A 583 21.38 -5.69 8.57
CA ARG A 583 21.04 -4.64 9.54
C ARG A 583 20.96 -3.24 8.93
N HIS A 584 21.72 -3.00 7.86
CA HIS A 584 21.74 -1.72 7.16
C HIS A 584 20.70 -1.64 6.02
N LEU A 585 20.46 -2.75 5.32
CA LEU A 585 19.77 -2.77 4.04
C LEU A 585 18.38 -3.40 4.11
N THR A 586 17.92 -3.85 5.28
CA THR A 586 16.53 -4.24 5.49
C THR A 586 15.63 -3.05 5.78
N THR A 587 14.45 -3.04 5.18
CA THR A 587 13.37 -2.08 5.44
C THR A 587 12.00 -2.76 5.37
N THR A 588 10.96 -2.04 5.72
CA THR A 588 9.57 -2.52 5.71
C THR A 588 9.06 -2.80 4.28
N CYS A 589 8.21 -3.81 4.13
CA CYS A 589 7.37 -4.03 2.94
C CYS A 589 5.99 -3.34 3.07
N TYR A 590 5.83 -2.50 4.08
CA TYR A 590 4.66 -1.66 4.38
C TYR A 590 3.40 -2.45 4.79
N HIS A 591 3.60 -3.54 5.52
CA HIS A 591 2.57 -4.49 5.96
C HIS A 591 2.44 -4.58 7.49
N PRO A 592 2.41 -3.48 8.27
CA PRO A 592 2.20 -3.57 9.71
C PRO A 592 0.82 -4.14 10.04
N THR A 593 0.76 -5.05 11.00
CA THR A 593 -0.43 -5.79 11.45
C THR A 593 -0.37 -6.11 12.95
N SER A 594 -1.43 -6.72 13.45
CA SER A 594 -1.42 -7.53 14.68
C SER A 594 -1.34 -6.80 16.02
N THR A 595 -1.42 -5.46 16.02
CA THR A 595 -1.33 -4.57 17.20
C THR A 595 -2.57 -4.51 18.09
N CYS A 596 -3.70 -5.02 17.60
CA CYS A 596 -4.93 -5.23 18.33
C CYS A 596 -5.36 -6.70 18.19
N LYS A 597 -4.40 -7.61 18.41
CA LYS A 597 -4.50 -9.06 18.18
C LYS A 597 -5.88 -9.64 18.54
N MET A 598 -6.47 -10.36 17.59
CA MET A 598 -7.62 -11.23 17.84
C MET A 598 -7.19 -12.53 18.52
N GLY A 599 -7.98 -12.99 19.48
CA GLY A 599 -7.80 -14.28 20.14
C GLY A 599 -9.04 -14.71 20.91
N PRO A 600 -9.14 -15.96 21.35
CA PRO A 600 -10.23 -16.41 22.20
C PRO A 600 -10.29 -15.58 23.49
N THR A 601 -11.46 -15.47 24.12
CA THR A 601 -11.64 -14.64 25.33
C THR A 601 -10.65 -14.99 26.45
N SER A 602 -10.18 -16.24 26.51
CA SER A 602 -9.19 -16.73 27.46
C SER A 602 -7.73 -16.37 27.13
N ASP A 603 -7.41 -15.92 25.90
CA ASP A 603 -6.05 -15.52 25.53
C ASP A 603 -5.71 -14.16 26.15
N PRO A 604 -4.79 -14.08 27.13
CA PRO A 604 -4.43 -12.81 27.77
C PRO A 604 -3.70 -11.85 26.82
N SER A 605 -3.10 -12.34 25.74
CA SER A 605 -2.41 -11.53 24.72
C SER A 605 -3.36 -10.91 23.69
N ALA A 606 -4.65 -11.27 23.71
CA ALA A 606 -5.65 -10.75 22.79
C ALA A 606 -6.27 -9.43 23.27
N VAL A 607 -6.52 -8.53 22.31
CA VAL A 607 -7.23 -7.26 22.47
C VAL A 607 -8.70 -7.41 22.07
N VAL A 608 -8.98 -8.13 20.97
CA VAL A 608 -10.34 -8.41 20.51
C VAL A 608 -10.65 -9.91 20.54
N ASN A 609 -11.93 -10.26 20.70
CA ASN A 609 -12.41 -11.63 20.58
C ASN A 609 -12.61 -12.04 19.10
N PRO A 610 -12.95 -13.30 18.78
CA PRO A 610 -13.17 -13.73 17.39
C PRO A 610 -14.33 -13.04 16.66
N GLN A 611 -15.20 -12.33 17.39
CA GLN A 611 -16.26 -11.46 16.88
C GLN A 611 -15.77 -10.02 16.66
N LEU A 612 -14.46 -9.76 16.82
CA LEU A 612 -13.81 -8.46 16.68
C LEU A 612 -14.21 -7.42 17.73
N GLN A 613 -14.88 -7.85 18.81
CA GLN A 613 -15.26 -6.99 19.93
C GLN A 613 -14.07 -6.79 20.86
N VAL A 614 -13.83 -5.55 21.28
CA VAL A 614 -12.77 -5.22 22.25
C VAL A 614 -13.08 -5.90 23.58
N LYS A 615 -12.15 -6.69 24.10
CA LYS A 615 -12.38 -7.51 25.29
C LYS A 615 -12.70 -6.64 26.50
N GLY A 616 -13.78 -7.00 27.21
CA GLY A 616 -14.24 -6.25 28.37
C GLY A 616 -14.95 -4.94 28.05
N MET A 617 -15.14 -4.59 26.77
CA MET A 617 -15.84 -3.41 26.31
C MET A 617 -17.12 -3.76 25.55
N LYS A 618 -18.17 -2.98 25.77
CA LYS A 618 -19.44 -3.04 25.02
C LYS A 618 -19.44 -1.98 23.93
N TYR A 619 -20.12 -2.28 22.83
CA TYR A 619 -20.39 -1.35 21.74
C TYR A 619 -19.13 -0.81 21.04
N LEU A 620 -18.06 -1.60 21.06
CA LEU A 620 -16.77 -1.23 20.48
C LEU A 620 -16.12 -2.43 19.78
N ARG A 621 -15.76 -2.26 18.51
CA ARG A 621 -14.96 -3.22 17.73
C ARG A 621 -13.71 -2.58 17.16
N VAL A 622 -12.74 -3.43 16.85
CA VAL A 622 -11.64 -3.09 15.94
C VAL A 622 -11.75 -4.01 14.73
N ALA A 623 -11.73 -3.46 13.53
CA ALA A 623 -11.87 -4.23 12.29
C ALA A 623 -10.95 -3.64 11.21
N ASP A 624 -9.67 -4.01 11.28
CA ASP A 624 -8.63 -3.69 10.30
C ASP A 624 -7.43 -4.63 10.46
N ALA A 625 -6.31 -4.34 9.80
CA ALA A 625 -5.09 -5.16 9.84
C ALA A 625 -4.50 -5.38 11.24
N SER A 626 -4.81 -4.52 12.22
CA SER A 626 -4.38 -4.67 13.61
C SER A 626 -4.91 -5.94 14.27
N VAL A 627 -6.04 -6.50 13.81
CA VAL A 627 -6.66 -7.65 14.47
C VAL A 627 -6.08 -9.00 14.07
N MET A 628 -5.24 -9.06 13.04
CA MET A 628 -4.62 -10.31 12.61
C MET A 628 -3.85 -10.95 13.80
N PRO A 629 -4.09 -12.21 14.17
CA PRO A 629 -3.32 -12.85 15.25
C PRO A 629 -1.83 -12.95 14.91
N THR A 630 -1.57 -13.33 13.67
CA THR A 630 -0.24 -13.35 13.04
C THR A 630 -0.37 -12.82 11.62
N ILE A 631 0.63 -12.13 11.11
CA ILE A 631 0.65 -11.66 9.71
C ILE A 631 0.46 -12.83 8.72
N VAL A 632 -0.25 -12.59 7.61
CA VAL A 632 -0.45 -13.58 6.55
C VAL A 632 0.76 -13.63 5.62
N ARG A 633 1.05 -14.78 4.99
CA ARG A 633 2.13 -14.92 4.00
C ARG A 633 1.72 -14.27 2.68
N GLY A 634 1.81 -12.95 2.60
CA GLY A 634 1.49 -12.18 1.39
C GLY A 634 1.14 -10.73 1.73
N ASN A 635 0.87 -9.92 0.71
CA ASN A 635 0.48 -8.53 0.93
C ASN A 635 -0.81 -8.44 1.77
N THR A 636 -0.88 -7.50 2.70
CA THR A 636 -1.94 -7.50 3.74
C THR A 636 -3.25 -6.82 3.33
N ASN A 637 -3.30 -6.20 2.14
CA ASN A 637 -4.47 -5.45 1.70
C ASN A 637 -5.71 -6.34 1.51
N ALA A 638 -5.56 -7.48 0.81
CA ALA A 638 -6.69 -8.39 0.56
C ALA A 638 -7.26 -8.96 1.86
N ALA A 639 -6.38 -9.43 2.77
CA ALA A 639 -6.80 -9.94 4.07
C ALA A 639 -7.50 -8.85 4.91
N THR A 640 -7.08 -7.59 4.80
CA THR A 640 -7.75 -6.47 5.47
C THR A 640 -9.14 -6.19 4.90
N ILE A 641 -9.31 -6.28 3.57
CA ILE A 641 -10.63 -6.14 2.91
C ILE A 641 -11.56 -7.28 3.35
N MET A 642 -11.06 -8.52 3.39
CA MET A 642 -11.78 -9.69 3.88
C MET A 642 -12.23 -9.52 5.35
N ILE A 643 -11.34 -9.01 6.22
CA ILE A 643 -11.71 -8.65 7.60
C ILE A 643 -12.87 -7.65 7.60
N GLY A 644 -12.86 -6.64 6.72
CA GLY A 644 -13.96 -5.68 6.58
C GLY A 644 -15.29 -6.32 6.15
N GLU A 645 -15.27 -7.22 5.16
CA GLU A 645 -16.45 -7.96 4.72
C GLU A 645 -17.04 -8.82 5.85
N LYS A 646 -16.17 -9.57 6.54
CA LYS A 646 -16.60 -10.43 7.65
C LYS A 646 -17.07 -9.61 8.86
N ALA A 647 -16.41 -8.51 9.18
CA ALA A 647 -16.83 -7.61 10.26
C ALA A 647 -18.25 -7.08 10.01
N ALA A 648 -18.57 -6.70 8.78
CA ALA A 648 -19.90 -6.21 8.45
C ALA A 648 -20.98 -7.28 8.67
N ASP A 649 -20.72 -8.54 8.30
CA ASP A 649 -21.68 -9.63 8.52
C ASP A 649 -21.80 -10.00 10.01
N LEU A 650 -20.70 -9.97 10.78
CA LEU A 650 -20.74 -10.13 12.24
C LEU A 650 -21.57 -9.04 12.92
N ILE A 651 -21.39 -7.77 12.53
CA ILE A 651 -22.17 -6.65 13.05
C ILE A 651 -23.64 -6.78 12.67
N LYS A 652 -23.93 -7.19 11.43
CA LYS A 652 -25.31 -7.44 10.99
C LYS A 652 -25.98 -8.53 11.80
N ALA A 653 -25.28 -9.64 12.07
CA ALA A 653 -25.81 -10.72 12.88
C ALA A 653 -26.16 -10.30 14.32
N ASP A 654 -25.46 -9.30 14.88
CA ASP A 654 -25.70 -8.83 16.24
C ASP A 654 -26.83 -7.78 16.34
N TRP A 655 -27.21 -7.12 15.24
CA TRP A 655 -28.11 -5.95 15.24
C TRP A 655 -29.31 -6.02 14.29
N LEU A 656 -29.40 -7.04 13.43
CA LEU A 656 -30.59 -7.39 12.65
C LEU A 656 -31.39 -8.46 13.38
#